data_AF-A0A3N4ZX03-F1
#
_entry.id   AF-A0A3N4ZX03-F1
#
_cell.length_a   1.000
_cell.length_b   1.000
_cell.length_c   1.000
_cell.angle_alpha   90.00
_cell.angle_beta   90.00
_cell.angle_gamma   90.00
#
_symmetry.space_group_name_H-M   'P 1'
#
loop_
_entity.id
_entity.type
_entity.pdbx_description
1 polymer ?
#
loop_
_entity_poly.entity_id
_entity_poly.type
_entity_poly.pdbx_seq_one_letter_code
_entity_poly.pdbx_strand_id
1 'polypeptide(L)'
;MTGSTEDYAPHPHIGGRTAALRALAAWRAAAPGAPRVVVLTGSSGSGRSRLVTGFLMLCDPEFRGRLPLDEMDPSTVPPELPAPAVPAPDGLTAAQVLWLLADHYELKATGTEDVYAELAALDEPVTVVVPDVDRAGPVRAADEPARLVREVLAPLAATGTVRLLAEVPRPLAAELAAGLPPGSVQIIDLDEPQWADPEGLVLHAQAALNPAFGAPELPFTVDPAARLALGAAIGRRAGTSPLVVQLAVHCVLMAPEGFDPADESHLPASVGEALDLHARRLGADPQTLRLMLAPLALAEADGIPVHLWARLASAVAGQDMSQAFADGMLLAGPFVQPEEREGDDGRTLLRLMHPAVGDEIRAGLPSVRAAQTQIAMALLEAVPGQDWSKADPYVRDHIAGHTLEAGLLPQLLTDPGLFVHADPVSLRAAVEAVPTGELGAPARTYLRTAPLLTRTQVPAVLRAALLETAFVEDGLPEYADAIHGRLGLDLPWQTLWSLPVPGVSAVTVGSLPQPEGPAVPVAVLVVPAGTPGAHALGEAESSAVLVHHLVGPDEVGDLDPGQILRPSEEERGAAPLGLSRGADYLRVWDRASQEVVAALISDTPFTAADLSPDGILVVATERGAKALRIRPAGPAIAS
;
A
#
# COMPACT_ATOMS: atom_id res chain seq x y z
N MET A 1 50.35 13.61 1.84
CA MET A 1 51.27 12.46 1.65
C MET A 1 50.53 11.47 0.79
N THR A 2 50.93 11.39 -0.48
CA THR A 2 50.38 10.53 -1.53
C THR A 2 50.87 9.10 -1.30
N GLY A 3 50.06 8.30 -0.62
CA GLY A 3 50.24 6.85 -0.55
C GLY A 3 49.57 6.19 -1.75
N SER A 4 50.28 5.25 -2.37
CA SER A 4 49.82 4.38 -3.45
C SER A 4 48.43 3.81 -3.17
N THR A 5 47.53 3.86 -4.15
CA THR A 5 46.34 3.02 -4.19
C THR A 5 46.80 1.57 -4.25
N GLU A 6 46.80 0.88 -3.12
CA GLU A 6 46.75 -0.58 -3.09
C GLU A 6 45.51 -1.01 -3.88
N ASP A 7 45.65 -2.03 -4.74
CA ASP A 7 44.56 -2.57 -5.56
C ASP A 7 43.54 -3.28 -4.65
N TYR A 8 42.69 -2.51 -3.97
CA TYR A 8 41.59 -3.04 -3.18
C TYR A 8 40.50 -3.60 -4.10
N ALA A 9 39.94 -4.74 -3.71
CA ALA A 9 38.80 -5.32 -4.38
C ALA A 9 37.55 -4.43 -4.20
N PRO A 10 36.73 -4.24 -5.25
CA PRO A 10 35.47 -3.54 -5.10
C PRO A 10 34.47 -4.37 -4.26
N HIS A 11 33.46 -3.71 -3.70
CA HIS A 11 32.39 -4.40 -3.00
C HIS A 11 31.70 -5.42 -3.94
N PRO A 12 31.57 -6.71 -3.58
CA PRO A 12 31.20 -7.78 -4.53
C PRO A 12 29.81 -7.62 -5.16
N HIS A 13 28.86 -6.97 -4.46
CA HIS A 13 27.51 -6.74 -4.97
C HIS A 13 27.27 -5.35 -5.59
N ILE A 14 28.17 -4.39 -5.33
CA ILE A 14 28.03 -3.02 -5.85
C ILE A 14 28.96 -2.85 -7.06
N GLY A 15 30.17 -3.42 -7.00
CA GLY A 15 31.22 -3.33 -8.01
C GLY A 15 32.00 -2.01 -8.02
N GLY A 16 31.57 -1.01 -7.26
CA GLY A 16 32.13 0.34 -7.30
C GLY A 16 31.52 1.31 -6.28
N ARG A 17 31.41 2.61 -6.63
CA ARG A 17 30.89 3.70 -5.79
C ARG A 17 31.70 3.97 -4.51
N THR A 18 33.02 3.78 -4.57
CA THR A 18 33.96 3.93 -3.44
C THR A 18 33.81 5.25 -2.69
N ALA A 19 33.64 6.37 -3.39
CA ALA A 19 33.48 7.68 -2.75
C ALA A 19 32.21 7.74 -1.87
N ALA A 20 31.09 7.26 -2.40
CA ALA A 20 29.82 7.23 -1.68
C ALA A 20 29.89 6.25 -0.50
N LEU A 21 30.43 5.05 -0.69
CA LEU A 21 30.64 4.07 0.38
C LEU A 21 31.52 4.61 1.51
N ARG A 22 32.59 5.32 1.17
CA ARG A 22 33.47 5.98 2.16
C ARG A 22 32.72 7.04 2.97
N ALA A 23 31.86 7.83 2.33
CA ALA A 23 31.02 8.79 3.03
C ALA A 23 30.00 8.11 3.97
N LEU A 24 29.36 7.03 3.52
CA LEU A 24 28.43 6.25 4.34
C LEU A 24 29.12 5.55 5.51
N ALA A 25 30.32 4.99 5.30
CA ALA A 25 31.13 4.40 6.37
C ALA A 25 31.54 5.44 7.42
N ALA A 26 31.98 6.63 6.99
CA ALA A 26 32.30 7.75 7.88
C ALA A 26 31.07 8.25 8.67
N TRP A 27 29.92 8.33 8.01
CA TRP A 27 28.64 8.65 8.64
C TRP A 27 28.25 7.61 9.70
N ARG A 28 28.37 6.31 9.38
CA ARG A 28 28.05 5.20 10.29
C ARG A 28 28.95 5.19 11.52
N ALA A 29 30.22 5.52 11.33
CA ALA A 29 31.23 5.62 12.38
C ALA A 29 31.09 6.88 13.26
N ALA A 30 30.17 7.80 12.92
CA ALA A 30 30.09 9.12 13.54
C ALA A 30 31.45 9.86 13.56
N ALA A 31 32.19 9.77 12.46
CA ALA A 31 33.51 10.39 12.35
C ALA A 31 33.44 11.91 12.62
N PRO A 32 34.50 12.55 13.16
CA PRO A 32 34.49 13.98 13.41
C PRO A 32 34.12 14.79 12.16
N GLY A 33 33.09 15.63 12.27
CA GLY A 33 32.58 16.44 11.16
C GLY A 33 31.63 15.71 10.19
N ALA A 34 31.36 14.41 10.40
CA ALA A 34 30.34 13.70 9.63
C ALA A 34 28.95 14.25 9.98
N PRO A 35 28.08 14.44 8.97
CA PRO A 35 26.70 14.87 9.19
C PRO A 35 25.94 13.83 10.02
N ARG A 36 24.81 14.23 10.58
CA ARG A 36 23.85 13.29 11.22
C ARG A 36 22.89 12.72 10.18
N VAL A 37 22.49 13.55 9.22
CA VAL A 37 21.53 13.22 8.18
C VAL A 37 22.27 13.09 6.84
N VAL A 38 22.09 11.97 6.17
CA VAL A 38 22.54 11.77 4.79
C VAL A 38 21.32 11.57 3.91
N VAL A 39 21.20 12.41 2.89
CA VAL A 39 20.16 12.32 1.87
C VAL A 39 20.82 11.75 0.62
N LEU A 40 20.54 10.48 0.31
CA LEU A 40 21.01 9.84 -0.91
C LEU A 40 20.01 10.07 -2.03
N THR A 41 20.49 10.56 -3.16
CA THR A 41 19.65 10.90 -4.31
C THR A 41 20.39 10.64 -5.63
N GLY A 42 19.68 10.80 -6.74
CA GLY A 42 20.15 10.57 -8.09
C GLY A 42 18.97 10.37 -9.04
N SER A 43 19.25 10.35 -10.33
CA SER A 43 18.27 10.03 -11.38
C SER A 43 17.80 8.59 -11.23
N SER A 44 16.60 8.31 -11.73
CA SER A 44 16.02 6.97 -11.75
C SER A 44 16.99 5.99 -12.46
N GLY A 45 17.32 4.87 -11.81
CA GLY A 45 18.29 3.89 -12.34
C GLY A 45 19.78 4.24 -12.11
N SER A 46 20.10 5.25 -11.31
CA SER A 46 21.48 5.59 -10.90
C SER A 46 22.15 4.57 -9.96
N GLY A 47 21.37 3.61 -9.44
CA GLY A 47 21.85 2.54 -8.56
C GLY A 47 21.83 2.87 -7.07
N ARG A 48 21.02 3.84 -6.63
CA ARG A 48 20.84 4.22 -5.22
C ARG A 48 20.44 3.01 -4.35
N SER A 49 19.39 2.28 -4.71
CA SER A 49 18.94 1.09 -3.97
C SER A 49 20.04 0.03 -3.89
N ARG A 50 20.81 -0.18 -4.96
CA ARG A 50 21.95 -1.11 -4.96
C ARG A 50 23.05 -0.67 -3.99
N LEU A 51 23.36 0.63 -3.94
CA LEU A 51 24.32 1.20 -3.00
C LEU A 51 23.86 1.05 -1.55
N VAL A 52 22.60 1.38 -1.24
CA VAL A 52 22.04 1.27 0.11
C VAL A 52 22.02 -0.18 0.56
N THR A 53 21.54 -1.10 -0.28
CA THR A 53 21.52 -2.53 0.03
C THR A 53 22.92 -3.07 0.30
N GLY A 54 23.91 -2.79 -0.55
CA GLY A 54 25.28 -3.26 -0.31
C GLY A 54 25.92 -2.60 0.93
N PHE A 55 25.63 -1.33 1.22
CA PHE A 55 26.04 -0.71 2.47
C PHE A 55 25.39 -1.36 3.70
N LEU A 56 24.11 -1.73 3.64
CA LEU A 56 23.43 -2.46 4.70
C LEU A 56 24.00 -3.86 4.89
N MET A 57 24.41 -4.55 3.82
CA MET A 57 25.12 -5.84 3.92
C MET A 57 26.45 -5.73 4.69
N LEU A 58 27.14 -4.58 4.63
CA LEU A 58 28.33 -4.32 5.45
C LEU A 58 27.99 -4.05 6.92
N CYS A 59 26.77 -3.60 7.22
CA CYS A 59 26.32 -3.28 8.58
C CYS A 59 25.66 -4.48 9.28
N ASP A 60 25.06 -5.38 8.53
CA ASP A 60 24.38 -6.57 9.03
C ASP A 60 25.39 -7.67 9.38
N PRO A 61 25.43 -8.21 10.62
CA PRO A 61 26.40 -9.21 11.02
C PRO A 61 26.39 -10.50 10.19
N GLU A 62 25.21 -10.95 9.72
CA GLU A 62 25.07 -12.18 8.95
C GLU A 62 25.68 -12.03 7.56
N PHE A 63 25.37 -10.92 6.88
CA PHE A 63 25.93 -10.64 5.56
C PHE A 63 27.39 -10.22 5.63
N ARG A 64 27.76 -9.39 6.61
CA ARG A 64 29.11 -8.89 6.80
C ARG A 64 30.13 -10.02 6.92
N GLY A 65 29.80 -11.10 7.64
CA GLY A 65 30.68 -12.26 7.81
C GLY A 65 30.93 -13.08 6.52
N ARG A 66 30.15 -12.84 5.45
CA ARG A 66 30.28 -13.49 4.14
C ARG A 66 31.08 -12.66 3.13
N LEU A 67 31.38 -11.40 3.45
CA LEU A 67 32.08 -10.47 2.56
C LEU A 67 33.61 -10.56 2.77
N PRO A 68 34.42 -10.44 1.69
CA PRO A 68 35.88 -10.46 1.77
C PRO A 68 36.43 -9.10 2.26
N LEU A 69 36.16 -8.75 3.52
CA LEU A 69 36.46 -7.42 4.07
C LEU A 69 37.95 -7.07 4.08
N ASP A 70 38.82 -8.08 4.14
CA ASP A 70 40.27 -7.95 4.13
C ASP A 70 40.84 -7.58 2.75
N GLU A 71 40.09 -7.83 1.69
CA GLU A 71 40.45 -7.45 0.31
C GLU A 71 39.92 -6.06 -0.06
N MET A 72 38.95 -5.53 0.70
CA MET A 72 38.30 -4.25 0.44
C MET A 72 39.06 -3.04 1.01
N ASP A 73 38.81 -1.84 0.46
CA ASP A 73 39.33 -0.59 1.01
C ASP A 73 38.74 -0.37 2.42
N PRO A 74 39.57 -0.37 3.49
CA PRO A 74 39.09 -0.24 4.87
C PRO A 74 38.28 1.04 5.12
N SER A 75 38.51 2.09 4.33
CA SER A 75 37.75 3.35 4.45
C SER A 75 36.31 3.25 3.92
N THR A 76 35.97 2.20 3.17
CA THR A 76 34.62 1.92 2.69
C THR A 76 33.85 0.97 3.60
N VAL A 77 34.53 0.36 4.57
CA VAL A 77 33.95 -0.63 5.49
C VAL A 77 33.49 0.08 6.76
N PRO A 78 32.19 0.15 7.07
CA PRO A 78 31.70 0.71 8.32
C PRO A 78 32.21 -0.11 9.52
N PRO A 79 32.35 0.52 10.70
CA PRO A 79 32.72 -0.18 11.92
C PRO A 79 31.64 -1.19 12.31
N GLU A 80 32.04 -2.20 13.07
CA GLU A 80 31.13 -3.20 13.63
C GLU A 80 30.31 -2.55 14.76
N LEU A 81 29.03 -2.30 14.46
CA LEU A 81 28.04 -1.69 15.33
C LEU A 81 26.71 -2.43 15.14
N PRO A 82 25.73 -2.31 16.05
CA PRO A 82 24.41 -2.91 15.85
C PRO A 82 23.80 -2.52 14.50
N ALA A 83 23.06 -3.44 13.86
CA ALA A 83 22.40 -3.15 12.59
C ALA A 83 21.43 -1.96 12.76
N PRO A 84 21.36 -1.04 11.78
CA PRO A 84 20.41 0.07 11.84
C PRO A 84 18.97 -0.42 11.70
N ALA A 85 18.00 0.37 12.17
CA ALA A 85 16.61 0.15 11.81
C ALA A 85 16.39 0.46 10.32
N VAL A 86 15.73 -0.45 9.60
CA VAL A 86 15.47 -0.32 8.16
C VAL A 86 13.98 -0.48 7.88
N PRO A 87 13.14 0.56 8.13
CA PRO A 87 11.73 0.48 7.80
C PRO A 87 11.56 0.60 6.28
N ALA A 88 11.35 -0.52 5.59
CA ALA A 88 11.18 -0.55 4.14
C ALA A 88 9.83 0.11 3.75
N PRO A 89 9.81 1.18 2.95
CA PRO A 89 8.57 1.88 2.60
C PRO A 89 7.68 1.18 1.58
N ASP A 90 8.16 0.14 0.91
CA ASP A 90 7.49 -0.49 -0.24
C ASP A 90 6.03 -0.85 0.07
N GLY A 91 5.09 -0.22 -0.62
CA GLY A 91 3.64 -0.43 -0.43
C GLY A 91 3.07 0.11 0.90
N LEU A 92 3.90 0.70 1.77
CA LEU A 92 3.49 1.20 3.08
C LEU A 92 3.23 2.71 3.06
N THR A 93 2.20 3.11 3.78
CA THR A 93 1.94 4.52 4.10
C THR A 93 2.98 5.09 5.06
N ALA A 94 3.14 6.41 5.06
CA ALA A 94 4.03 7.15 5.95
C ALA A 94 3.78 6.79 7.43
N ALA A 95 2.52 6.70 7.83
CA ALA A 95 2.15 6.29 9.18
C ALA A 95 2.62 4.86 9.51
N GLN A 96 2.46 3.90 8.58
CA GLN A 96 2.92 2.53 8.79
C GLN A 96 4.45 2.45 8.89
N VAL A 97 5.20 3.21 8.07
CA VAL A 97 6.66 3.30 8.15
C VAL A 97 7.11 3.83 9.53
N LEU A 98 6.42 4.83 10.07
CA LEU A 98 6.70 5.34 11.42
C LEU A 98 6.42 4.29 12.50
N TRP A 99 5.32 3.54 12.37
CA TRP A 99 4.98 2.48 13.33
C TRP A 99 5.96 1.30 13.28
N LEU A 100 6.57 0.98 12.13
CA LEU A 100 7.66 0.01 12.05
C LEU A 100 8.86 0.44 12.91
N LEU A 101 9.16 1.74 12.96
CA LEU A 101 10.22 2.27 13.83
C LEU A 101 9.82 2.19 15.30
N ALA A 102 8.58 2.52 15.62
CA ALA A 102 8.07 2.42 16.99
C ALA A 102 8.14 0.98 17.52
N ASP A 103 7.76 0.01 16.68
CA ASP A 103 7.86 -1.42 17.01
C ASP A 103 9.33 -1.87 17.15
N HIS A 104 10.20 -1.51 16.20
CA HIS A 104 11.61 -1.88 16.22
C HIS A 104 12.34 -1.39 17.49
N TYR A 105 12.02 -0.19 17.96
CA TYR A 105 12.61 0.39 19.18
C TYR A 105 11.76 0.16 20.45
N GLU A 106 10.69 -0.66 20.37
CA GLU A 106 9.79 -0.99 21.48
C GLU A 106 9.22 0.25 22.21
N LEU A 107 8.87 1.28 21.44
CA LEU A 107 8.33 2.54 21.96
C LEU A 107 6.90 2.35 22.49
N LYS A 108 6.53 3.07 23.55
CA LYS A 108 5.21 3.05 24.19
C LYS A 108 4.28 4.11 23.62
N ALA A 109 4.47 4.44 22.35
CA ALA A 109 3.71 5.44 21.63
C ALA A 109 2.24 5.00 21.45
N THR A 110 1.30 5.94 21.65
CA THR A 110 -0.13 5.72 21.38
C THR A 110 -0.63 6.50 20.17
N GLY A 111 0.16 7.48 19.70
CA GLY A 111 0.00 8.20 18.45
C GLY A 111 1.33 8.51 17.79
N THR A 112 1.29 9.05 16.56
CA THR A 112 2.48 9.34 15.76
C THR A 112 3.39 10.40 16.39
N GLU A 113 2.82 11.41 17.05
CA GLU A 113 3.60 12.45 17.76
C GLU A 113 4.38 11.88 18.96
N ASP A 114 3.82 10.88 19.65
CA ASP A 114 4.47 10.22 20.78
C ASP A 114 5.76 9.50 20.33
N VAL A 115 5.78 8.95 19.11
CA VAL A 115 6.96 8.27 18.54
C VAL A 115 8.16 9.22 18.51
N TYR A 116 7.98 10.45 18.05
CA TYR A 116 9.07 11.43 17.99
C TYR A 116 9.53 11.87 19.38
N ALA A 117 8.60 12.06 20.30
CA ALA A 117 8.91 12.43 21.69
C ALA A 117 9.71 11.33 22.40
N GLU A 118 9.33 10.07 22.21
CA GLU A 118 10.04 8.93 22.79
C GLU A 118 11.41 8.72 22.17
N LEU A 119 11.54 8.80 20.84
CA LEU A 119 12.84 8.76 20.17
C LEU A 119 13.77 9.87 20.67
N ALA A 120 13.25 11.08 20.88
CA ALA A 120 14.02 12.21 21.41
C ALA A 120 14.48 12.02 22.86
N ALA A 121 13.78 11.17 23.62
CA ALA A 121 14.06 10.89 25.03
C ALA A 121 15.05 9.72 25.24
N LEU A 122 15.47 9.03 24.17
CA LEU A 122 16.45 7.95 24.25
C LEU A 122 17.83 8.48 24.70
N ASP A 123 18.48 7.72 25.58
CA ASP A 123 19.81 8.09 26.13
C ASP A 123 20.94 7.98 25.08
N GLU A 124 20.77 7.10 24.09
CA GLU A 124 21.75 6.86 23.03
C GLU A 124 21.17 7.19 21.65
N PRO A 125 21.98 7.77 20.73
CA PRO A 125 21.53 8.02 19.37
C PRO A 125 21.22 6.71 18.62
N VAL A 126 20.07 6.69 17.94
CA VAL A 126 19.64 5.56 17.11
C VAL A 126 19.96 5.81 15.64
N THR A 127 20.20 4.75 14.88
CA THR A 127 20.52 4.83 13.45
C THR A 127 19.37 4.27 12.62
N VAL A 128 18.85 5.08 11.71
CA VAL A 128 17.73 4.74 10.82
C VAL A 128 18.18 4.87 9.37
N VAL A 129 17.92 3.84 8.58
CA VAL A 129 18.14 3.82 7.12
C VAL A 129 16.82 3.59 6.42
N VAL A 130 16.32 4.56 5.65
CA VAL A 130 15.07 4.43 4.90
C VAL A 130 15.40 4.31 3.41
N PRO A 131 15.38 3.09 2.84
CA PRO A 131 15.62 2.87 1.42
C PRO A 131 14.37 3.21 0.58
N ASP A 132 14.55 3.35 -0.74
CA ASP A 132 13.47 3.28 -1.74
C ASP A 132 12.21 4.11 -1.44
N VAL A 133 12.37 5.36 -1.00
CA VAL A 133 11.22 6.23 -0.66
C VAL A 133 10.27 6.45 -1.84
N ASP A 134 10.73 6.36 -3.09
CA ASP A 134 9.85 6.40 -4.29
C ASP A 134 8.84 5.26 -4.36
N ARG A 135 9.03 4.18 -3.61
CA ARG A 135 8.13 3.02 -3.57
C ARG A 135 7.10 3.07 -2.43
N ALA A 136 7.07 4.18 -1.68
CA ALA A 136 6.11 4.36 -0.61
C ALA A 136 4.66 4.38 -1.14
N GLY A 137 3.77 3.79 -0.35
CA GLY A 137 2.33 3.82 -0.55
C GLY A 137 1.77 2.68 -1.39
N PRO A 138 0.54 2.23 -1.09
CA PRO A 138 -0.12 1.16 -1.84
C PRO A 138 -0.76 1.63 -3.16
N VAL A 139 -0.82 2.95 -3.40
CA VAL A 139 -1.43 3.57 -4.58
C VAL A 139 -0.47 4.61 -5.14
N ARG A 140 -0.02 4.43 -6.38
CA ARG A 140 1.02 5.27 -6.98
C ARG A 140 0.60 6.75 -7.07
N ALA A 141 -0.66 6.99 -7.39
CA ALA A 141 -1.19 8.35 -7.59
C ALA A 141 -1.50 9.11 -6.28
N ALA A 142 -1.27 8.51 -5.10
CA ALA A 142 -1.54 9.13 -3.81
C ALA A 142 -0.41 10.06 -3.28
N ASP A 143 0.71 10.18 -4.00
CA ASP A 143 1.88 11.02 -3.63
C ASP A 143 2.48 10.69 -2.24
N GLU A 144 2.40 9.41 -1.85
CA GLU A 144 2.89 8.94 -0.56
C GLU A 144 4.40 9.18 -0.34
N PRO A 145 5.31 9.11 -1.34
CA PRO A 145 6.71 9.45 -1.15
C PRO A 145 6.92 10.86 -0.59
N ALA A 146 6.15 11.85 -1.07
CA ALA A 146 6.25 13.21 -0.59
C ALA A 146 5.66 13.36 0.81
N ARG A 147 4.57 12.64 1.12
CA ARG A 147 4.02 12.56 2.48
C ARG A 147 5.02 11.93 3.44
N LEU A 148 5.69 10.83 3.07
CA LEU A 148 6.71 10.18 3.88
C LEU A 148 7.87 11.14 4.18
N VAL A 149 8.31 11.93 3.20
CA VAL A 149 9.34 12.96 3.42
C VAL A 149 8.87 14.01 4.43
N ARG A 150 7.66 14.57 4.25
CA ARG A 150 7.14 15.67 5.09
C ARG A 150 6.73 15.23 6.50
N GLU A 151 6.00 14.14 6.59
CA GLU A 151 5.32 13.69 7.81
C GLU A 151 6.21 12.78 8.66
N VAL A 152 7.27 12.20 8.09
CA VAL A 152 8.15 11.23 8.80
C VAL A 152 9.63 11.60 8.71
N LEU A 153 10.20 11.65 7.50
CA LEU A 153 11.65 11.79 7.37
C LEU A 153 12.16 13.15 7.84
N ALA A 154 11.43 14.24 7.57
CA ALA A 154 11.80 15.57 8.05
C ALA A 154 11.70 15.68 9.59
N PRO A 155 10.63 15.22 10.26
CA PRO A 155 10.59 15.09 11.72
C PRO A 155 11.72 14.23 12.30
N LEU A 156 11.98 13.04 11.73
CA LEU A 156 13.10 12.19 12.16
C LEU A 156 14.45 12.90 11.97
N ALA A 157 14.62 13.59 10.85
CA ALA A 157 15.82 14.36 10.54
C ALA A 157 16.00 15.56 11.46
N ALA A 158 14.95 16.05 12.14
CA ALA A 158 15.03 17.10 13.14
C ALA A 158 15.36 16.55 14.54
N THR A 159 14.88 15.35 14.88
CA THR A 159 15.06 14.70 16.19
C THR A 159 16.53 14.49 16.56
N GLY A 160 16.98 15.14 17.64
CA GLY A 160 18.35 15.18 18.19
C GLY A 160 19.11 13.83 18.16
N THR A 161 18.43 12.80 18.60
CA THR A 161 18.93 11.43 18.82
C THR A 161 18.91 10.56 17.56
N VAL A 162 18.34 10.99 16.45
CA VAL A 162 18.20 10.15 15.24
C VAL A 162 19.30 10.46 14.22
N ARG A 163 20.10 9.45 13.87
CA ARG A 163 21.06 9.46 12.76
C ARG A 163 20.39 8.82 11.53
N LEU A 164 20.06 9.64 10.54
CA LEU A 164 19.23 9.25 9.39
C LEU A 164 20.04 9.13 8.09
N LEU A 165 19.88 8.02 7.38
CA LEU A 165 20.20 7.89 5.96
C LEU A 165 18.87 7.65 5.23
N ALA A 166 18.50 8.53 4.31
CA ALA A 166 17.29 8.37 3.50
C ALA A 166 17.64 8.38 2.02
N GLU A 167 17.25 7.34 1.29
CA GLU A 167 17.23 7.35 -0.16
C GLU A 167 15.94 8.02 -0.63
N VAL A 168 16.02 9.15 -1.31
CA VAL A 168 14.86 9.91 -1.76
C VAL A 168 14.92 10.27 -3.24
N PRO A 169 13.76 10.46 -3.90
CA PRO A 169 13.67 11.12 -5.20
C PRO A 169 14.39 12.47 -5.21
N ARG A 170 15.08 12.76 -6.32
CA ARG A 170 15.82 14.02 -6.49
C ARG A 170 15.01 15.29 -6.25
N PRO A 171 13.74 15.39 -6.67
CA PRO A 171 12.91 16.55 -6.35
C PRO A 171 12.65 16.76 -4.85
N LEU A 172 12.65 15.69 -4.05
CA LEU A 172 12.35 15.72 -2.61
C LEU A 172 13.61 15.87 -1.74
N ALA A 173 14.81 15.74 -2.31
CA ALA A 173 16.07 15.82 -1.56
C ALA A 173 16.27 17.17 -0.87
N ALA A 174 15.94 18.27 -1.56
CA ALA A 174 16.05 19.61 -1.01
C ALA A 174 14.99 19.87 0.08
N GLU A 175 13.80 19.30 -0.06
CA GLU A 175 12.72 19.39 0.92
C GLU A 175 13.10 18.72 2.23
N LEU A 176 13.67 17.51 2.18
CA LEU A 176 14.16 16.81 3.37
C LEU A 176 15.32 17.55 4.07
N ALA A 177 16.20 18.18 3.30
CA ALA A 177 17.32 18.94 3.86
C ALA A 177 16.91 20.32 4.41
N ALA A 178 15.71 20.80 4.09
CA ALA A 178 15.27 22.14 4.44
C ALA A 178 15.10 22.29 5.97
N GLY A 179 15.58 23.42 6.50
CA GLY A 179 15.41 23.77 7.92
C GLY A 179 16.40 23.08 8.88
N LEU A 180 17.24 22.17 8.40
CA LEU A 180 18.27 21.52 9.22
C LEU A 180 19.46 22.46 9.49
N PRO A 181 20.09 22.41 10.69
CA PRO A 181 21.27 23.22 11.00
C PRO A 181 22.43 22.99 10.01
N PRO A 182 23.24 24.01 9.70
CA PRO A 182 24.42 23.85 8.85
C PRO A 182 25.37 22.76 9.35
N GLY A 183 25.83 21.90 8.44
CA GLY A 183 26.72 20.77 8.76
C GLY A 183 26.03 19.55 9.37
N SER A 184 24.73 19.60 9.67
CA SER A 184 23.99 18.44 10.16
C SER A 184 23.51 17.50 9.04
N VAL A 185 23.46 17.99 7.80
CA VAL A 185 22.98 17.27 6.61
C VAL A 185 23.99 17.28 5.47
N GLN A 186 24.06 16.17 4.75
CA GLN A 186 24.80 16.05 3.48
C GLN A 186 23.91 15.39 2.42
N ILE A 187 23.85 15.99 1.23
CA ILE A 187 23.21 15.40 0.06
C ILE A 187 24.28 14.68 -0.75
N ILE A 188 24.07 13.40 -1.02
CA ILE A 188 24.88 12.58 -1.92
C ILE A 188 24.06 12.34 -3.17
N ASP A 189 24.31 13.11 -4.22
CA ASP A 189 23.68 12.94 -5.53
C ASP A 189 24.56 12.08 -6.44
N LEU A 190 24.13 10.86 -6.72
CA LEU A 190 24.90 9.87 -7.46
C LEU A 190 25.18 10.24 -8.93
N ASP A 191 24.55 11.30 -9.45
CA ASP A 191 24.87 11.83 -10.77
C ASP A 191 25.94 12.93 -10.75
N GLU A 192 26.30 13.46 -9.58
CA GLU A 192 27.37 14.44 -9.49
C GLU A 192 28.75 13.79 -9.69
N PRO A 193 29.69 14.46 -10.39
CA PRO A 193 31.00 13.88 -10.71
C PRO A 193 31.80 13.34 -9.52
N GLN A 194 31.61 13.89 -8.32
CA GLN A 194 32.28 13.47 -7.09
C GLN A 194 31.76 12.14 -6.52
N TRP A 195 30.54 11.75 -6.89
CA TRP A 195 29.86 10.53 -6.44
C TRP A 195 29.67 9.51 -7.57
N ALA A 196 29.73 9.97 -8.83
CA ALA A 196 29.71 9.16 -10.03
C ALA A 196 30.87 8.16 -10.07
N ASP A 197 30.65 7.03 -10.75
CA ASP A 197 31.68 6.00 -10.93
C ASP A 197 31.70 5.47 -12.37
N PRO A 198 32.28 6.24 -13.31
CA PRO A 198 32.34 5.84 -14.72
C PRO A 198 33.14 4.56 -14.95
N GLU A 199 34.19 4.31 -14.16
CA GLU A 199 35.01 3.10 -14.26
C GLU A 199 34.22 1.87 -13.84
N GLY A 200 33.45 1.97 -12.75
CA GLY A 200 32.52 0.93 -12.31
C GLY A 200 31.48 0.56 -13.37
N LEU A 201 31.02 1.51 -14.20
CA LEU A 201 30.10 1.22 -15.31
C LEU A 201 30.74 0.38 -16.42
N VAL A 202 32.02 0.63 -16.73
CA VAL A 202 32.77 -0.18 -17.70
C VAL A 202 32.95 -1.60 -17.18
N LEU A 203 33.33 -1.76 -15.91
CA LEU A 203 33.47 -3.08 -15.28
C LEU A 203 32.13 -3.83 -15.23
N HIS A 204 31.03 -3.13 -14.91
CA HIS A 204 29.69 -3.69 -14.95
C HIS A 204 29.33 -4.22 -16.34
N ALA A 205 29.57 -3.43 -17.40
CA ALA A 205 29.31 -3.86 -18.78
C ALA A 205 30.14 -5.09 -19.15
N GLN A 206 31.43 -5.09 -18.81
CA GLN A 206 32.34 -6.21 -19.09
C GLN A 206 31.95 -7.49 -18.36
N ALA A 207 31.52 -7.39 -17.10
CA ALA A 207 31.02 -8.52 -16.33
C ALA A 207 29.72 -9.08 -16.93
N ALA A 208 28.77 -8.21 -17.28
CA ALA A 208 27.50 -8.62 -17.87
C ALA A 208 27.63 -9.25 -19.27
N LEU A 209 28.71 -8.94 -20.00
CA LEU A 209 29.04 -9.54 -21.30
C LEU A 209 29.90 -10.81 -21.21
N ASN A 210 30.32 -11.24 -20.01
CA ASN A 210 31.24 -12.35 -19.85
C ASN A 210 30.50 -13.69 -19.72
N PRO A 211 30.79 -14.70 -20.57
CA PRO A 211 30.16 -16.02 -20.48
C PRO A 211 30.37 -16.72 -19.13
N ALA A 212 31.47 -16.43 -18.43
CA ALA A 212 31.73 -16.97 -17.09
C ALA A 212 30.68 -16.51 -16.05
N PHE A 213 29.96 -15.42 -16.33
CA PHE A 213 28.88 -14.88 -15.49
C PHE A 213 27.50 -15.06 -16.14
N GLY A 214 27.37 -15.96 -17.11
CA GLY A 214 26.07 -16.36 -17.68
C GLY A 214 25.67 -15.68 -18.99
N ALA A 215 26.53 -14.83 -19.58
CA ALA A 215 26.29 -14.33 -20.93
C ALA A 215 26.34 -15.48 -21.96
N PRO A 216 25.49 -15.48 -23.01
CA PRO A 216 25.55 -16.48 -24.07
C PRO A 216 26.88 -16.39 -24.85
N GLU A 217 27.36 -17.52 -25.38
CA GLU A 217 28.58 -17.57 -26.18
C GLU A 217 28.37 -16.97 -27.58
N LEU A 218 28.58 -15.66 -27.70
CA LEU A 218 28.54 -14.86 -28.93
C LEU A 218 29.95 -14.36 -29.30
N PRO A 219 30.25 -14.06 -30.58
CA PRO A 219 31.59 -13.61 -31.01
C PRO A 219 32.18 -12.47 -30.15
N PHE A 220 31.37 -11.47 -29.80
CA PHE A 220 31.78 -10.32 -28.99
C PHE A 220 31.76 -10.56 -27.46
N THR A 221 31.33 -11.74 -27.01
CA THR A 221 31.36 -12.15 -25.59
C THR A 221 32.53 -13.11 -25.30
N VAL A 222 32.87 -13.98 -26.26
CA VAL A 222 33.94 -14.99 -26.12
C VAL A 222 35.32 -14.40 -26.41
N ASP A 223 35.45 -13.50 -27.39
CA ASP A 223 36.70 -12.80 -27.65
C ASP A 223 36.94 -11.74 -26.56
N PRO A 224 37.99 -11.89 -25.72
CA PRO A 224 38.27 -10.93 -24.66
C PRO A 224 38.52 -9.52 -25.18
N ALA A 225 39.15 -9.35 -26.34
CA ALA A 225 39.45 -8.03 -26.89
C ALA A 225 38.17 -7.31 -27.32
N ALA A 226 37.30 -7.99 -28.08
CA ALA A 226 36.00 -7.47 -28.46
C ALA A 226 35.11 -7.17 -27.25
N ARG A 227 35.07 -8.07 -26.26
CA ARG A 227 34.29 -7.88 -25.02
C ARG A 227 34.75 -6.66 -24.23
N LEU A 228 36.07 -6.50 -24.04
CA LEU A 228 36.64 -5.36 -23.32
C LEU A 228 36.35 -4.04 -24.05
N ALA A 229 36.48 -4.02 -25.37
CA ALA A 229 36.19 -2.84 -26.20
C ALA A 229 34.70 -2.46 -26.14
N LEU A 230 33.80 -3.43 -26.31
CA LEU A 230 32.35 -3.22 -26.24
C LEU A 230 31.92 -2.77 -24.84
N GLY A 231 32.42 -3.41 -23.79
CA GLY A 231 32.13 -3.01 -22.41
C GLY A 231 32.60 -1.58 -22.10
N ALA A 232 33.77 -1.18 -22.61
CA ALA A 232 34.25 0.19 -22.49
C ALA A 232 33.38 1.19 -23.26
N ALA A 233 32.91 0.84 -24.46
CA ALA A 233 32.01 1.68 -25.24
C ALA A 233 30.64 1.85 -24.55
N ILE A 234 30.04 0.76 -24.06
CA ILE A 234 28.78 0.79 -23.30
C ILE A 234 28.94 1.66 -22.05
N GLY A 235 29.99 1.45 -21.25
CA GLY A 235 30.22 2.24 -20.03
C GLY A 235 30.37 3.73 -20.31
N ARG A 236 31.09 4.12 -21.37
CA ARG A 236 31.20 5.52 -21.80
C ARG A 236 29.85 6.11 -22.24
N ARG A 237 29.09 5.38 -23.06
CA ARG A 237 27.80 5.85 -23.58
C ARG A 237 26.76 6.00 -22.47
N ALA A 238 26.78 5.12 -21.47
CA ALA A 238 25.84 5.13 -20.35
C ALA A 238 25.97 6.32 -19.38
N GLY A 239 27.05 7.10 -19.46
CA GLY A 239 27.26 8.29 -18.62
C GLY A 239 27.37 7.95 -17.13
N THR A 240 26.32 8.22 -16.35
CA THR A 240 26.25 7.94 -14.90
C THR A 240 25.26 6.82 -14.55
N SER A 241 24.65 6.15 -15.54
CA SER A 241 23.53 5.25 -15.33
C SER A 241 23.91 3.75 -15.46
N PRO A 242 23.97 3.01 -14.34
CA PRO A 242 24.07 1.55 -14.37
C PRO A 242 22.91 0.87 -15.12
N LEU A 243 21.72 1.46 -15.12
CA LEU A 243 20.58 0.92 -15.84
C LEU A 243 20.80 0.96 -17.36
N VAL A 244 21.35 2.06 -17.90
CA VAL A 244 21.63 2.14 -19.35
C VAL A 244 22.63 1.06 -19.77
N VAL A 245 23.64 0.76 -18.93
CA VAL A 245 24.53 -0.38 -19.14
C VAL A 245 23.74 -1.70 -19.20
N GLN A 246 22.87 -1.94 -18.23
CA GLN A 246 22.07 -3.17 -18.16
C GLN A 246 21.16 -3.31 -19.39
N LEU A 247 20.45 -2.25 -19.78
CA LEU A 247 19.57 -2.24 -20.95
C LEU A 247 20.36 -2.46 -22.24
N ALA A 248 21.50 -1.79 -22.42
CA ALA A 248 22.36 -1.98 -23.60
C ALA A 248 22.78 -3.44 -23.74
N VAL A 249 23.26 -4.05 -22.66
CA VAL A 249 23.68 -5.46 -22.64
C VAL A 249 22.48 -6.38 -22.88
N HIS A 250 21.38 -6.23 -22.13
CA HIS A 250 20.18 -7.06 -22.28
C HIS A 250 19.63 -7.00 -23.71
N CYS A 251 19.49 -5.82 -24.29
CA CYS A 251 19.02 -5.67 -25.66
C CYS A 251 19.92 -6.41 -26.64
N VAL A 252 21.25 -6.24 -26.57
CA VAL A 252 22.20 -6.89 -27.49
C VAL A 252 22.23 -8.41 -27.31
N LEU A 253 22.19 -8.92 -26.09
CA LEU A 253 22.20 -10.36 -25.83
C LEU A 253 20.90 -11.05 -26.23
N MET A 254 19.76 -10.37 -26.09
CA MET A 254 18.43 -10.92 -26.46
C MET A 254 18.20 -10.99 -27.98
N ALA A 255 18.79 -10.07 -28.74
CA ALA A 255 18.69 -10.02 -30.20
C ALA A 255 20.06 -9.64 -30.81
N PRO A 256 21.00 -10.60 -30.86
CA PRO A 256 22.36 -10.36 -31.32
C PRO A 256 22.50 -10.31 -32.86
N GLU A 257 21.48 -10.73 -33.60
CA GLU A 257 21.51 -10.80 -35.06
C GLU A 257 21.75 -9.41 -35.67
N GLY A 258 22.78 -9.30 -36.52
CA GLY A 258 23.10 -8.05 -37.23
C GLY A 258 23.69 -6.94 -36.35
N PHE A 259 24.00 -7.20 -35.08
CA PHE A 259 24.67 -6.24 -34.21
C PHE A 259 26.18 -6.19 -34.51
N ASP A 260 26.69 -5.00 -34.85
CA ASP A 260 28.13 -4.73 -34.96
C ASP A 260 28.65 -4.14 -33.63
N PRO A 261 29.49 -4.87 -32.87
CA PRO A 261 30.03 -4.38 -31.60
C PRO A 261 31.02 -3.21 -31.75
N ALA A 262 31.51 -2.94 -32.97
CA ALA A 262 32.40 -1.81 -33.24
C ALA A 262 31.63 -0.50 -33.53
N ASP A 263 30.33 -0.58 -33.84
CA ASP A 263 29.50 0.58 -34.14
C ASP A 263 28.82 1.12 -32.87
N GLU A 264 29.44 2.14 -32.26
CA GLU A 264 28.91 2.79 -31.06
C GLU A 264 27.58 3.53 -31.30
N SER A 265 27.17 3.78 -32.56
CA SER A 265 25.89 4.45 -32.85
C SER A 265 24.66 3.62 -32.48
N HIS A 266 24.85 2.30 -32.32
CA HIS A 266 23.83 1.38 -31.83
C HIS A 266 23.81 1.23 -30.31
N LEU A 267 24.67 1.96 -29.58
CA LEU A 267 24.73 1.92 -28.12
C LEU A 267 23.96 3.10 -27.50
N PRO A 268 23.01 2.82 -26.58
CA PRO A 268 22.19 3.86 -25.98
C PRO A 268 22.97 4.69 -24.95
N ALA A 269 22.66 5.97 -24.87
CA ALA A 269 23.09 6.87 -23.80
C ALA A 269 21.98 7.18 -22.78
N SER A 270 20.76 6.70 -23.00
CA SER A 270 19.60 6.88 -22.14
C SER A 270 18.65 5.69 -22.22
N VAL A 271 17.69 5.62 -21.30
CA VAL A 271 16.62 4.61 -21.34
C VAL A 271 15.78 4.78 -22.62
N GLY A 272 15.44 6.02 -22.99
CA GLY A 272 14.73 6.32 -24.24
C GLY A 272 15.47 5.88 -25.49
N GLU A 273 16.79 6.09 -25.55
CA GLU A 273 17.61 5.60 -26.66
C GLU A 273 17.67 4.06 -26.68
N ALA A 274 17.68 3.40 -25.51
CA ALA A 274 17.67 1.93 -25.45
C ALA A 274 16.38 1.36 -26.06
N LEU A 275 15.23 1.96 -25.76
CA LEU A 275 13.94 1.61 -26.37
C LEU A 275 13.96 1.84 -27.89
N ASP A 276 14.41 3.02 -28.33
CA ASP A 276 14.42 3.40 -29.76
C ASP A 276 15.32 2.52 -30.60
N LEU A 277 16.55 2.31 -30.16
CA LEU A 277 17.56 1.54 -30.88
C LEU A 277 17.16 0.07 -30.94
N HIS A 278 16.63 -0.48 -29.84
CA HIS A 278 16.16 -1.86 -29.81
C HIS A 278 15.01 -2.09 -30.79
N ALA A 279 14.00 -1.20 -30.78
CA ALA A 279 12.87 -1.31 -31.70
C ALA A 279 13.28 -1.22 -33.17
N ARG A 280 14.09 -0.21 -33.52
CA ARG A 280 14.57 -0.03 -34.89
C ARG A 280 15.41 -1.20 -35.38
N ARG A 281 16.24 -1.80 -34.52
CA ARG A 281 17.06 -2.97 -34.88
C ARG A 281 16.19 -4.19 -35.20
N LEU A 282 15.05 -4.33 -34.53
CA LEU A 282 14.05 -5.37 -34.83
C LEU A 282 13.09 -4.99 -35.97
N GLY A 283 13.32 -3.86 -36.65
CA GLY A 283 12.47 -3.38 -37.74
C GLY A 283 11.11 -2.85 -37.29
N ALA A 284 10.92 -2.57 -36.00
CA ALA A 284 9.69 -2.03 -35.43
C ALA A 284 9.77 -0.51 -35.26
N ASP A 285 8.61 0.14 -35.28
CA ASP A 285 8.48 1.54 -34.86
C ASP A 285 8.69 1.63 -33.33
N PRO A 286 9.59 2.50 -32.83
CA PRO A 286 9.75 2.72 -31.39
C PRO A 286 8.47 3.07 -30.66
N GLN A 287 7.50 3.70 -31.33
CA GLN A 287 6.21 4.00 -30.70
C GLN A 287 5.40 2.73 -30.41
N THR A 288 5.50 1.69 -31.24
CA THR A 288 4.84 0.40 -30.99
C THR A 288 5.34 -0.21 -29.68
N LEU A 289 6.66 -0.27 -29.47
CA LEU A 289 7.24 -0.76 -28.21
C LEU A 289 6.75 0.06 -27.01
N ARG A 290 6.75 1.41 -27.12
CA ARG A 290 6.28 2.26 -26.02
C ARG A 290 4.82 2.01 -25.67
N LEU A 291 3.95 1.83 -26.67
CA LEU A 291 2.54 1.51 -26.46
C LEU A 291 2.35 0.13 -25.84
N MET A 292 3.20 -0.85 -26.19
CA MET A 292 3.21 -2.16 -25.50
C MET A 292 3.60 -2.02 -24.03
N LEU A 293 4.58 -1.17 -23.70
CA LEU A 293 5.04 -0.99 -22.31
C LEU A 293 4.16 -0.03 -21.49
N ALA A 294 3.31 0.78 -22.12
CA ALA A 294 2.50 1.80 -21.45
C ALA A 294 1.60 1.27 -20.32
N PRO A 295 0.87 0.14 -20.47
CA PRO A 295 0.11 -0.42 -19.36
C PRO A 295 0.98 -0.82 -18.17
N LEU A 296 2.18 -1.35 -18.40
CA LEU A 296 3.12 -1.73 -17.35
C LEU A 296 3.72 -0.50 -16.66
N ALA A 297 3.95 0.57 -17.41
CA ALA A 297 4.38 1.85 -16.88
C ALA A 297 3.27 2.57 -16.08
N LEU A 298 2.00 2.22 -16.31
CA LEU A 298 0.85 2.80 -15.61
C LEU A 298 0.25 1.86 -14.57
N ALA A 299 0.83 0.66 -14.42
CA ALA A 299 0.39 -0.36 -13.49
C ALA A 299 0.46 0.13 -12.05
N GLU A 300 -0.44 -0.41 -11.24
CA GLU A 300 -0.34 -0.37 -9.79
C GLU A 300 0.34 -1.65 -9.29
N ALA A 301 0.84 -1.64 -8.04
CA ALA A 301 1.50 -2.77 -7.40
C ALA A 301 2.63 -3.42 -8.25
N ASP A 302 2.79 -4.74 -8.15
CA ASP A 302 3.89 -5.51 -8.74
C ASP A 302 3.68 -5.85 -10.23
N GLY A 303 2.83 -5.11 -10.95
CA GLY A 303 2.56 -5.29 -12.37
C GLY A 303 1.14 -5.74 -12.69
N ILE A 304 0.90 -6.11 -13.95
CA ILE A 304 -0.43 -6.47 -14.46
C ILE A 304 -0.52 -7.96 -14.81
N PRO A 305 -1.69 -8.60 -14.69
CA PRO A 305 -1.91 -9.95 -15.21
C PRO A 305 -1.62 -10.02 -16.72
N VAL A 306 -0.85 -11.04 -17.14
CA VAL A 306 -0.44 -11.19 -18.56
C VAL A 306 -1.61 -11.17 -19.55
N HIS A 307 -2.75 -11.74 -19.16
CA HIS A 307 -3.95 -11.81 -20.01
C HIS A 307 -4.62 -10.44 -20.23
N LEU A 308 -4.36 -9.44 -19.38
CA LEU A 308 -4.86 -8.07 -19.55
C LEU A 308 -3.94 -7.21 -20.42
N TRP A 309 -2.68 -7.60 -20.60
CA TRP A 309 -1.65 -6.73 -21.17
C TRP A 309 -1.98 -6.20 -22.57
N ALA A 310 -2.31 -7.10 -23.51
CA ALA A 310 -2.66 -6.71 -24.88
C ALA A 310 -3.93 -5.84 -24.95
N ARG A 311 -4.92 -6.12 -24.09
CA ARG A 311 -6.17 -5.35 -23.99
C ARG A 311 -5.89 -3.92 -23.54
N LEU A 312 -5.11 -3.76 -22.47
CA LEU A 312 -4.77 -2.45 -21.93
C LEU A 312 -3.87 -1.65 -22.88
N ALA A 313 -2.94 -2.32 -23.56
CA ALA A 313 -2.10 -1.67 -24.57
C ALA A 313 -2.95 -1.13 -25.73
N SER A 314 -3.94 -1.92 -26.19
CA SER A 314 -4.88 -1.51 -27.24
C SER A 314 -5.74 -0.33 -26.79
N ALA A 315 -6.18 -0.32 -25.52
CA ALA A 315 -6.93 0.79 -24.94
C ALA A 315 -6.11 2.10 -24.92
N VAL A 316 -4.85 2.05 -24.47
CA VAL A 316 -3.95 3.22 -24.46
C VAL A 316 -3.63 3.68 -25.88
N ALA A 317 -3.43 2.74 -26.81
CA ALA A 317 -3.12 3.04 -28.21
C ALA A 317 -4.33 3.61 -28.98
N GLY A 318 -5.56 3.36 -28.53
CA GLY A 318 -6.79 3.68 -29.26
C GLY A 318 -6.98 2.85 -30.54
N GLN A 319 -6.27 1.73 -30.67
CA GLN A 319 -6.31 0.82 -31.82
C GLN A 319 -5.95 -0.60 -31.38
N ASP A 320 -6.35 -1.61 -32.16
CA ASP A 320 -6.04 -3.01 -31.87
C ASP A 320 -4.53 -3.29 -32.00
N MET A 321 -3.90 -3.71 -30.91
CA MET A 321 -2.48 -4.05 -30.85
C MET A 321 -2.20 -5.55 -30.87
N SER A 322 -3.23 -6.40 -31.06
CA SER A 322 -3.10 -7.86 -30.98
C SER A 322 -2.00 -8.45 -31.88
N GLN A 323 -1.85 -7.93 -33.10
CA GLN A 323 -0.79 -8.37 -34.01
C GLN A 323 0.61 -8.00 -33.50
N ALA A 324 0.80 -6.79 -32.95
CA ALA A 324 2.07 -6.37 -32.37
C ALA A 324 2.48 -7.27 -31.19
N PHE A 325 1.51 -7.80 -30.43
CA PHE A 325 1.77 -8.77 -29.37
C PHE A 325 2.11 -10.17 -29.89
N ALA A 326 1.43 -10.62 -30.95
CA ALA A 326 1.71 -11.92 -31.56
C ALA A 326 3.14 -12.00 -32.13
N ASP A 327 3.59 -10.92 -32.77
CA ASP A 327 4.88 -10.86 -33.47
C ASP A 327 6.01 -10.24 -32.61
N GLY A 328 5.68 -9.58 -31.50
CA GLY A 328 6.56 -8.62 -30.81
C GLY A 328 7.00 -8.97 -29.40
N MET A 329 6.89 -10.23 -28.95
CA MET A 329 7.40 -10.58 -27.60
C MET A 329 8.90 -10.33 -27.44
N LEU A 330 9.69 -10.50 -28.51
CA LEU A 330 11.11 -10.13 -28.52
C LEU A 330 11.34 -8.62 -28.36
N LEU A 331 10.39 -7.79 -28.80
CA LEU A 331 10.46 -6.33 -28.73
C LEU A 331 10.37 -5.83 -27.28
N ALA A 332 9.48 -6.43 -26.49
CA ALA A 332 9.28 -6.06 -25.08
C ALA A 332 10.22 -6.82 -24.12
N GLY A 333 10.73 -7.99 -24.53
CA GLY A 333 11.49 -8.92 -23.69
C GLY A 333 12.59 -8.29 -22.82
N PRO A 334 13.47 -7.42 -23.35
CA PRO A 334 14.53 -6.80 -22.55
C PRO A 334 14.04 -5.89 -21.42
N PHE A 335 12.77 -5.46 -21.45
CA PHE A 335 12.23 -4.41 -20.57
C PHE A 335 11.18 -4.92 -19.58
N VAL A 336 10.78 -6.20 -19.68
CA VAL A 336 9.74 -6.81 -18.86
C VAL A 336 10.27 -8.03 -18.14
N GLN A 337 9.69 -8.34 -16.98
CA GLN A 337 9.96 -9.57 -16.26
C GLN A 337 8.65 -10.17 -15.73
N PRO A 338 8.51 -11.50 -15.74
CA PRO A 338 7.42 -12.16 -15.05
C PRO A 338 7.65 -12.06 -13.53
N GLU A 339 6.57 -11.82 -12.79
CA GLU A 339 6.55 -11.93 -11.33
C GLU A 339 5.66 -13.13 -10.98
N GLU A 340 6.24 -14.13 -10.30
CA GLU A 340 5.50 -15.25 -9.72
C GLU A 340 5.15 -14.88 -8.28
N ARG A 341 3.85 -14.75 -7.97
CA ARG A 341 3.38 -14.59 -6.58
C ARG A 341 3.10 -15.95 -5.97
N GLU A 342 3.74 -16.24 -4.85
CA GLU A 342 3.38 -17.39 -4.01
C GLU A 342 1.95 -17.21 -3.48
N GLY A 343 1.07 -18.19 -3.74
CA GLY A 343 -0.30 -18.21 -3.19
C GLY A 343 -1.40 -17.61 -4.07
N ASP A 344 -1.07 -17.01 -5.21
CA ASP A 344 -2.07 -16.69 -6.24
C ASP A 344 -2.27 -17.90 -7.17
N ASP A 345 -3.44 -18.02 -7.79
CA ASP A 345 -4.01 -19.18 -8.52
C ASP A 345 -3.23 -19.58 -9.81
N GLY A 346 -1.90 -19.54 -9.79
CA GLY A 346 -1.02 -19.77 -10.95
C GLY A 346 -1.00 -18.61 -11.94
N ARG A 347 -1.37 -17.38 -11.52
CA ARG A 347 -1.42 -16.21 -12.40
C ARG A 347 -0.05 -15.53 -12.48
N THR A 348 0.51 -15.48 -13.68
CA THR A 348 1.75 -14.73 -13.95
C THR A 348 1.44 -13.25 -14.10
N LEU A 349 2.00 -12.43 -13.21
CA LEU A 349 2.04 -10.99 -13.39
C LEU A 349 3.22 -10.62 -14.28
N LEU A 350 3.09 -9.52 -15.02
CA LEU A 350 4.17 -8.91 -15.78
C LEU A 350 4.40 -7.51 -15.24
N ARG A 351 5.66 -7.18 -15.01
CA ARG A 351 6.10 -5.84 -14.63
C ARG A 351 7.25 -5.40 -15.51
N LEU A 352 7.52 -4.10 -15.47
CA LEU A 352 8.75 -3.56 -16.01
C LEU A 352 9.94 -4.09 -15.19
N MET A 353 11.04 -4.36 -15.88
CA MET A 353 12.27 -4.81 -15.22
C MET A 353 12.85 -3.76 -14.27
N HIS A 354 12.52 -2.47 -14.50
CA HIS A 354 13.04 -1.36 -13.71
C HIS A 354 12.09 -0.14 -13.76
N PRO A 355 11.82 0.54 -12.62
CA PRO A 355 10.90 1.70 -12.56
C PRO A 355 11.23 2.84 -13.54
N ALA A 356 12.51 3.14 -13.76
CA ALA A 356 12.96 4.15 -14.72
C ALA A 356 12.50 3.92 -16.17
N VAL A 357 12.25 2.68 -16.58
CA VAL A 357 11.60 2.41 -17.88
C VAL A 357 10.17 2.97 -17.85
N GLY A 358 9.46 2.81 -16.74
CA GLY A 358 8.14 3.37 -16.56
C GLY A 358 8.16 4.90 -16.56
N ASP A 359 9.16 5.51 -15.91
CA ASP A 359 9.35 6.98 -15.95
C ASP A 359 9.51 7.49 -17.38
N GLU A 360 10.37 6.86 -18.18
CA GLU A 360 10.59 7.20 -19.58
C GLU A 360 9.31 7.05 -20.42
N ILE A 361 8.57 5.94 -20.25
CA ILE A 361 7.32 5.71 -20.98
C ILE A 361 6.27 6.76 -20.59
N ARG A 362 6.09 7.04 -19.29
CA ARG A 362 5.14 8.05 -18.80
C ARG A 362 5.49 9.45 -19.30
N ALA A 363 6.77 9.81 -19.35
CA ALA A 363 7.23 11.10 -19.87
C ALA A 363 6.95 11.25 -21.38
N GLY A 364 6.93 10.14 -22.13
CA GLY A 364 6.60 10.13 -23.56
C GLY A 364 5.10 10.11 -23.88
N LEU A 365 4.22 9.91 -22.90
CA LEU A 365 2.78 9.91 -23.13
C LEU A 365 2.25 11.35 -23.33
N PRO A 366 1.34 11.59 -24.30
CA PRO A 366 0.70 12.90 -24.45
C PRO A 366 -0.06 13.36 -23.21
N SER A 367 -0.63 12.41 -22.47
CA SER A 367 -1.32 12.65 -21.21
C SER A 367 -1.43 11.34 -20.43
N VAL A 368 -0.74 11.27 -19.28
CA VAL A 368 -0.86 10.15 -18.33
C VAL A 368 -2.31 9.99 -17.87
N ARG A 369 -2.99 11.11 -17.56
CA ARG A 369 -4.40 11.12 -17.16
C ARG A 369 -5.30 10.47 -18.23
N ALA A 370 -5.12 10.82 -19.50
CA ALA A 370 -5.94 10.27 -20.58
C ALA A 370 -5.68 8.77 -20.79
N ALA A 371 -4.42 8.34 -20.71
CA ALA A 371 -4.07 6.92 -20.78
C ALA A 371 -4.68 6.14 -19.61
N GLN A 372 -4.65 6.70 -18.39
CA GLN A 372 -5.29 6.09 -17.23
C GLN A 372 -6.82 6.05 -17.35
N THR A 373 -7.45 7.05 -17.97
CA THR A 373 -8.88 6.95 -18.33
C THR A 373 -9.14 5.75 -19.25
N GLN A 374 -8.33 5.55 -20.30
CA GLN A 374 -8.51 4.41 -21.21
C GLN A 374 -8.30 3.06 -20.50
N ILE A 375 -7.28 2.97 -19.64
CA ILE A 375 -7.03 1.78 -18.82
C ILE A 375 -8.20 1.51 -17.88
N ALA A 376 -8.63 2.51 -17.10
CA ALA A 376 -9.73 2.36 -16.14
C ALA A 376 -11.02 1.90 -16.83
N MET A 377 -11.36 2.47 -17.98
CA MET A 377 -12.54 2.04 -18.75
C MET A 377 -12.40 0.59 -19.24
N ALA A 378 -11.23 0.21 -19.78
CA ALA A 378 -10.99 -1.16 -20.23
C ALA A 378 -11.02 -2.19 -19.07
N LEU A 379 -10.57 -1.81 -17.88
CA LEU A 379 -10.65 -2.62 -16.66
C LEU A 379 -12.10 -2.76 -16.18
N LEU A 380 -12.88 -1.68 -16.16
CA LEU A 380 -14.31 -1.72 -15.80
C LEU A 380 -15.12 -2.59 -16.76
N GLU A 381 -14.82 -2.53 -18.06
CA GLU A 381 -15.43 -3.43 -19.06
C GLU A 381 -15.01 -4.89 -18.90
N ALA A 382 -13.90 -5.17 -18.21
CA ALA A 382 -13.44 -6.53 -17.93
C ALA A 382 -14.16 -7.15 -16.71
N VAL A 383 -14.89 -6.37 -15.92
CA VAL A 383 -15.64 -6.87 -14.75
C VAL A 383 -16.85 -7.69 -15.22
N PRO A 384 -16.88 -9.02 -14.98
CA PRO A 384 -17.95 -9.88 -15.49
C PRO A 384 -19.32 -9.49 -14.91
N GLY A 385 -20.24 -9.05 -15.77
CA GLY A 385 -21.60 -8.69 -15.34
C GLY A 385 -21.67 -7.51 -14.36
N GLN A 386 -20.62 -6.69 -14.25
CA GLN A 386 -20.48 -5.63 -13.23
C GLN A 386 -20.54 -6.20 -11.79
N ASP A 387 -20.07 -7.43 -11.62
CA ASP A 387 -19.98 -8.16 -10.36
C ASP A 387 -18.52 -8.21 -9.88
N TRP A 388 -18.21 -7.38 -8.89
CA TRP A 388 -16.88 -7.25 -8.28
C TRP A 388 -16.41 -8.54 -7.59
N SER A 389 -17.31 -9.45 -7.22
CA SER A 389 -16.93 -10.75 -6.65
C SER A 389 -16.26 -11.68 -7.67
N LYS A 390 -16.49 -11.43 -8.97
CA LYS A 390 -15.96 -12.20 -10.11
C LYS A 390 -14.86 -11.46 -10.87
N ALA A 391 -14.57 -10.21 -10.49
CA ALA A 391 -13.51 -9.43 -11.11
C ALA A 391 -12.15 -10.10 -10.87
N ASP A 392 -11.23 -9.91 -11.81
CA ASP A 392 -9.83 -10.25 -11.56
C ASP A 392 -9.32 -9.45 -10.34
N PRO A 393 -8.55 -10.06 -9.40
CA PRO A 393 -8.03 -9.37 -8.23
C PRO A 393 -7.31 -8.07 -8.57
N TYR A 394 -6.52 -8.04 -9.66
CA TYR A 394 -5.87 -6.82 -10.10
C TYR A 394 -6.88 -5.72 -10.42
N VAL A 395 -7.93 -6.04 -11.18
CA VAL A 395 -8.99 -5.08 -11.54
C VAL A 395 -9.64 -4.57 -10.26
N ARG A 396 -10.08 -5.47 -9.39
CA ARG A 396 -10.82 -5.15 -8.18
C ARG A 396 -10.02 -4.31 -7.19
N ASP A 397 -8.75 -4.65 -6.98
CA ASP A 397 -7.92 -4.10 -5.91
C ASP A 397 -7.18 -2.83 -6.37
N HIS A 398 -6.98 -2.65 -7.68
CA HIS A 398 -6.20 -1.52 -8.22
C HIS A 398 -6.97 -0.55 -9.12
N ILE A 399 -8.24 -0.80 -9.46
CA ILE A 399 -9.06 0.16 -10.22
C ILE A 399 -9.15 1.53 -9.54
N ALA A 400 -9.10 1.57 -8.20
CA ALA A 400 -9.14 2.82 -7.44
C ALA A 400 -7.91 3.70 -7.72
N GLY A 401 -6.72 3.12 -7.87
CA GLY A 401 -5.51 3.85 -8.25
C GLY A 401 -5.57 4.42 -9.67
N HIS A 402 -5.97 3.58 -10.64
CA HIS A 402 -6.16 4.01 -12.03
C HIS A 402 -7.19 5.15 -12.15
N THR A 403 -8.31 5.06 -11.43
CA THR A 403 -9.35 6.10 -11.46
C THR A 403 -8.97 7.35 -10.67
N LEU A 404 -8.16 7.25 -9.62
CA LEU A 404 -7.60 8.41 -8.91
C LEU A 404 -6.78 9.27 -9.87
N GLU A 405 -5.83 8.66 -10.57
CA GLU A 405 -4.97 9.39 -11.51
C GLU A 405 -5.71 9.88 -12.75
N ALA A 406 -6.75 9.15 -13.18
CA ALA A 406 -7.68 9.60 -14.22
C ALA A 406 -8.56 10.79 -13.78
N GLY A 407 -8.68 11.07 -12.48
CA GLY A 407 -9.62 12.05 -11.93
C GLY A 407 -11.08 11.58 -11.99
N LEU A 408 -11.31 10.27 -11.95
CA LEU A 408 -12.60 9.59 -12.09
C LEU A 408 -13.01 8.79 -10.83
N LEU A 409 -12.16 8.78 -9.79
CA LEU A 409 -12.42 8.00 -8.59
C LEU A 409 -13.73 8.41 -7.89
N PRO A 410 -14.10 9.69 -7.71
CA PRO A 410 -15.35 10.06 -7.05
C PRO A 410 -16.61 9.46 -7.71
N GLN A 411 -16.62 9.27 -9.02
CA GLN A 411 -17.72 8.63 -9.74
C GLN A 411 -17.80 7.12 -9.46
N LEU A 412 -16.64 6.47 -9.32
CA LEU A 412 -16.54 5.05 -9.00
C LEU A 412 -16.91 4.75 -7.53
N LEU A 413 -16.64 5.68 -6.61
CA LEU A 413 -16.96 5.57 -5.17
C LEU A 413 -18.47 5.74 -4.86
N THR A 414 -19.32 5.19 -5.73
CA THR A 414 -20.76 5.06 -5.57
C THR A 414 -21.23 3.60 -5.66
N ASP A 415 -20.33 2.64 -5.94
CA ASP A 415 -20.67 1.21 -6.01
C ASP A 415 -20.34 0.48 -4.69
N PRO A 416 -21.34 0.03 -3.91
CA PRO A 416 -21.11 -0.79 -2.71
C PRO A 416 -20.33 -2.07 -2.98
N GLY A 417 -20.48 -2.67 -4.17
CA GLY A 417 -19.78 -3.90 -4.51
C GLY A 417 -18.26 -3.70 -4.52
N LEU A 418 -17.80 -2.52 -4.95
CA LEU A 418 -16.38 -2.19 -4.88
C LEU A 418 -15.91 -2.11 -3.42
N PHE A 419 -16.64 -1.41 -2.56
CA PHE A 419 -16.29 -1.27 -1.13
C PHE A 419 -16.21 -2.61 -0.40
N VAL A 420 -17.08 -3.55 -0.79
CA VAL A 420 -17.15 -4.88 -0.19
C VAL A 420 -16.00 -5.76 -0.66
N HIS A 421 -15.63 -5.70 -1.93
CA HIS A 421 -14.73 -6.71 -2.51
C HIS A 421 -13.29 -6.22 -2.67
N ALA A 422 -13.05 -4.93 -2.90
CA ALA A 422 -11.69 -4.39 -3.04
C ALA A 422 -10.83 -4.59 -1.80
N ASP A 423 -9.52 -4.71 -2.01
CA ASP A 423 -8.53 -4.64 -0.93
C ASP A 423 -8.72 -3.36 -0.10
N PRO A 424 -8.99 -3.47 1.21
CA PRO A 424 -9.32 -2.33 2.05
C PRO A 424 -8.13 -1.37 2.23
N VAL A 425 -6.89 -1.85 2.10
CA VAL A 425 -5.70 -1.00 2.27
C VAL A 425 -5.54 -0.08 1.06
N SER A 426 -5.56 -0.65 -0.14
CA SER A 426 -5.43 0.07 -1.41
C SER A 426 -6.60 1.02 -1.62
N LEU A 427 -7.83 0.57 -1.38
CA LEU A 427 -9.01 1.41 -1.52
C LEU A 427 -9.01 2.56 -0.50
N ARG A 428 -8.63 2.33 0.76
CA ARG A 428 -8.50 3.39 1.76
C ARG A 428 -7.51 4.47 1.31
N ALA A 429 -6.31 4.08 0.89
CA ALA A 429 -5.29 5.03 0.45
C ALA A 429 -5.76 5.87 -0.75
N ALA A 430 -6.46 5.26 -1.71
CA ALA A 430 -7.02 5.99 -2.84
C ALA A 430 -8.11 6.98 -2.41
N VAL A 431 -8.99 6.62 -1.47
CA VAL A 431 -10.06 7.49 -0.97
C VAL A 431 -9.50 8.64 -0.14
N GLU A 432 -8.48 8.40 0.70
CA GLU A 432 -7.80 9.43 1.51
C GLU A 432 -7.09 10.49 0.65
N ALA A 433 -6.64 10.11 -0.56
CA ALA A 433 -6.01 11.04 -1.50
C ALA A 433 -7.00 12.03 -2.15
N VAL A 434 -8.31 11.77 -2.08
CA VAL A 434 -9.33 12.66 -2.63
C VAL A 434 -9.76 13.68 -1.58
N PRO A 435 -9.81 14.99 -1.90
CA PRO A 435 -10.32 16.00 -0.99
C PRO A 435 -11.73 15.66 -0.48
N THR A 436 -11.96 15.73 0.84
CA THR A 436 -13.23 15.30 1.45
C THR A 436 -14.47 16.00 0.87
N GLY A 437 -14.32 17.23 0.37
CA GLY A 437 -15.39 17.98 -0.30
C GLY A 437 -15.80 17.45 -1.68
N GLU A 438 -14.95 16.66 -2.33
CA GLU A 438 -15.21 16.00 -3.62
C GLU A 438 -15.80 14.59 -3.45
N LEU A 439 -15.70 14.01 -2.24
CA LEU A 439 -16.25 12.70 -1.93
C LEU A 439 -17.77 12.75 -1.79
N GLY A 440 -18.47 11.84 -2.46
CA GLY A 440 -19.90 11.60 -2.23
C GLY A 440 -20.20 11.02 -0.84
N ALA A 441 -21.46 11.06 -0.41
CA ALA A 441 -21.91 10.50 0.86
C ALA A 441 -21.48 9.03 1.10
N PRO A 442 -21.61 8.09 0.13
CA PRO A 442 -21.16 6.72 0.34
C PRO A 442 -19.64 6.60 0.53
N ALA A 443 -18.86 7.39 -0.21
CA ALA A 443 -17.40 7.40 -0.06
C ALA A 443 -16.94 7.92 1.32
N ARG A 444 -17.65 8.91 1.87
CA ARG A 444 -17.39 9.40 3.24
C ARG A 444 -17.74 8.34 4.30
N THR A 445 -18.80 7.57 4.08
CA THR A 445 -19.15 6.41 4.92
C THR A 445 -18.04 5.36 4.88
N TYR A 446 -17.53 5.05 3.69
CA TYR A 446 -16.38 4.15 3.54
C TYR A 446 -15.15 4.70 4.27
N LEU A 447 -14.79 5.97 4.06
CA LEU A 447 -13.64 6.60 4.71
C LEU A 447 -13.71 6.53 6.24
N ARG A 448 -14.89 6.76 6.82
CA ARG A 448 -15.13 6.61 8.27
C ARG A 448 -14.89 5.19 8.77
N THR A 449 -15.23 4.18 7.97
CA THR A 449 -15.12 2.76 8.36
C THR A 449 -13.80 2.11 7.96
N ALA A 450 -13.06 2.69 7.01
CA ALA A 450 -11.83 2.14 6.46
C ALA A 450 -10.75 1.80 7.53
N PRO A 451 -10.55 2.57 8.62
CA PRO A 451 -9.63 2.17 9.69
C PRO A 451 -9.98 0.83 10.33
N LEU A 452 -11.28 0.56 10.56
CA LEU A 452 -11.75 -0.72 11.09
C LEU A 452 -11.48 -1.85 10.08
N LEU A 453 -11.80 -1.63 8.80
CA LEU A 453 -11.65 -2.63 7.75
C LEU A 453 -10.18 -2.99 7.48
N THR A 454 -9.30 -1.99 7.49
CA THR A 454 -7.85 -2.19 7.29
C THR A 454 -7.18 -2.87 8.47
N ARG A 455 -7.54 -2.49 9.71
CA ARG A 455 -6.96 -3.10 10.92
C ARG A 455 -7.38 -4.57 11.09
N THR A 456 -8.63 -4.88 10.76
CA THR A 456 -9.19 -6.22 11.01
C THR A 456 -9.07 -7.17 9.83
N GLN A 457 -8.89 -6.63 8.61
CA GLN A 457 -8.85 -7.39 7.35
C GLN A 457 -9.97 -8.42 7.22
N VAL A 458 -11.18 -8.04 7.67
CA VAL A 458 -12.32 -8.97 7.69
C VAL A 458 -12.69 -9.47 6.29
N PRO A 459 -13.19 -10.72 6.17
CA PRO A 459 -13.69 -11.26 4.91
C PRO A 459 -14.82 -10.43 4.29
N ALA A 460 -15.04 -10.58 2.98
CA ALA A 460 -16.01 -9.77 2.23
C ALA A 460 -17.43 -9.78 2.82
N VAL A 461 -17.93 -10.93 3.29
CA VAL A 461 -19.28 -11.02 3.90
C VAL A 461 -19.38 -10.16 5.16
N LEU A 462 -18.39 -10.23 6.04
CA LEU A 462 -18.37 -9.44 7.27
C LEU A 462 -18.13 -7.95 6.98
N ARG A 463 -17.30 -7.64 5.97
CA ARG A 463 -17.12 -6.28 5.46
C ARG A 463 -18.44 -5.69 4.96
N ALA A 464 -19.20 -6.46 4.20
CA ALA A 464 -20.52 -6.07 3.71
C ALA A 464 -21.49 -5.79 4.87
N ALA A 465 -21.51 -6.64 5.90
CA ALA A 465 -22.37 -6.43 7.07
C ALA A 465 -21.99 -5.16 7.86
N LEU A 466 -20.68 -4.88 8.02
CA LEU A 466 -20.21 -3.65 8.66
C LEU A 466 -20.55 -2.40 7.85
N LEU A 467 -20.37 -2.46 6.52
CA LEU A 467 -20.72 -1.36 5.61
C LEU A 467 -22.23 -1.13 5.55
N GLU A 468 -23.04 -2.19 5.57
CA GLU A 468 -24.50 -2.08 5.65
C GLU A 468 -24.93 -1.32 6.91
N THR A 469 -24.39 -1.70 8.07
CA THR A 469 -24.65 -0.98 9.32
C THR A 469 -24.18 0.47 9.24
N ALA A 470 -23.02 0.74 8.66
CA ALA A 470 -22.48 2.08 8.50
C ALA A 470 -23.35 2.96 7.58
N PHE A 471 -23.88 2.40 6.49
CA PHE A 471 -24.81 3.11 5.61
C PHE A 471 -26.12 3.45 6.31
N VAL A 472 -26.66 2.56 7.14
CA VAL A 472 -27.85 2.87 7.94
C VAL A 472 -27.55 3.95 8.98
N GLU A 473 -26.39 3.90 9.64
CA GLU A 473 -25.93 4.96 10.57
C GLU A 473 -25.82 6.33 9.91
N ASP A 474 -25.31 6.38 8.68
CA ASP A 474 -25.10 7.63 7.94
C ASP A 474 -26.34 8.06 7.12
N GLY A 475 -27.48 7.36 7.25
CA GLY A 475 -28.75 7.72 6.63
C GLY A 475 -28.79 7.46 5.12
N LEU A 476 -28.15 6.39 4.65
CA LEU A 476 -28.02 5.98 3.25
C LEU A 476 -28.71 4.62 3.00
N PRO A 477 -30.04 4.52 3.18
CA PRO A 477 -30.77 3.26 3.10
C PRO A 477 -30.67 2.60 1.73
N GLU A 478 -30.55 3.37 0.64
CA GLU A 478 -30.40 2.82 -0.71
C GLU A 478 -29.08 2.05 -0.91
N TYR A 479 -28.02 2.42 -0.18
CA TYR A 479 -26.73 1.72 -0.20
C TYR A 479 -26.77 0.47 0.70
N ALA A 480 -27.44 0.55 1.85
CA ALA A 480 -27.70 -0.62 2.70
C ALA A 480 -28.54 -1.67 1.96
N ASP A 481 -29.61 -1.25 1.28
CA ASP A 481 -30.47 -2.12 0.47
C ASP A 481 -29.71 -2.73 -0.71
N ALA A 482 -28.81 -1.96 -1.34
CA ALA A 482 -27.96 -2.47 -2.42
C ALA A 482 -27.04 -3.61 -1.96
N ILE A 483 -26.52 -3.56 -0.72
CA ILE A 483 -25.73 -4.66 -0.16
C ILE A 483 -26.58 -5.94 -0.02
N HIS A 484 -27.82 -5.84 0.46
CA HIS A 484 -28.73 -6.99 0.60
C HIS A 484 -29.21 -7.53 -0.75
N GLY A 485 -29.64 -6.63 -1.65
CA GLY A 485 -30.36 -6.99 -2.85
C GLY A 485 -29.49 -7.29 -4.07
N ARG A 486 -28.42 -6.51 -4.29
CA ARG A 486 -27.59 -6.61 -5.51
C ARG A 486 -26.44 -7.60 -5.38
N LEU A 487 -25.84 -7.70 -4.19
CA LEU A 487 -24.62 -8.50 -3.99
C LEU A 487 -24.91 -9.98 -3.71
N GLY A 488 -26.15 -10.34 -3.35
CA GLY A 488 -26.53 -11.73 -3.09
C GLY A 488 -25.75 -12.40 -1.96
N LEU A 489 -25.28 -11.62 -0.98
CA LEU A 489 -24.53 -12.10 0.17
C LEU A 489 -25.47 -12.41 1.34
N ASP A 490 -25.27 -13.57 1.97
CA ASP A 490 -25.96 -13.93 3.21
C ASP A 490 -25.27 -13.24 4.40
N LEU A 491 -25.72 -12.03 4.72
CA LEU A 491 -25.16 -11.26 5.83
C LEU A 491 -25.53 -11.91 7.19
N PRO A 492 -24.59 -11.92 8.16
CA PRO A 492 -24.85 -12.41 9.52
C PRO A 492 -25.89 -11.59 10.29
N TRP A 493 -26.18 -10.37 9.83
CA TRP A 493 -27.26 -9.55 10.37
C TRP A 493 -27.85 -8.59 9.33
N GLN A 494 -28.99 -8.00 9.69
CA GLN A 494 -29.58 -6.85 9.03
C GLN A 494 -29.76 -5.73 10.04
N THR A 495 -29.33 -4.52 9.71
CA THR A 495 -29.57 -3.35 10.57
C THR A 495 -31.02 -2.90 10.43
N LEU A 496 -31.75 -2.87 11.53
CA LEU A 496 -33.18 -2.50 11.56
C LEU A 496 -33.36 -0.99 11.68
N TRP A 497 -32.58 -0.37 12.56
CA TRP A 497 -32.55 1.08 12.77
C TRP A 497 -31.25 1.48 13.49
N SER A 498 -30.91 2.76 13.38
CA SER A 498 -29.81 3.41 14.10
C SER A 498 -30.26 4.77 14.64
N LEU A 499 -29.87 5.09 15.87
CA LEU A 499 -30.22 6.31 16.58
C LEU A 499 -28.94 7.02 17.06
N PRO A 500 -28.64 8.25 16.56
CA PRO A 500 -27.45 9.00 16.92
C PRO A 500 -27.62 9.72 18.28
N VAL A 501 -27.88 8.95 19.34
CA VAL A 501 -28.13 9.46 20.69
C VAL A 501 -26.89 9.24 21.56
N PRO A 502 -26.15 10.30 21.94
CA PRO A 502 -24.94 10.15 22.74
C PRO A 502 -25.24 9.76 24.19
N GLY A 503 -24.25 9.18 24.87
CA GLY A 503 -24.30 8.92 26.31
C GLY A 503 -25.22 7.76 26.73
N VAL A 504 -25.56 6.86 25.80
CA VAL A 504 -26.31 5.64 26.13
C VAL A 504 -25.45 4.75 27.05
N SER A 505 -25.91 4.58 28.29
CA SER A 505 -25.17 3.88 29.36
C SER A 505 -25.65 2.44 29.58
N ALA A 506 -26.89 2.14 29.21
CA ALA A 506 -27.47 0.80 29.26
C ALA A 506 -28.54 0.65 28.17
N VAL A 507 -28.69 -0.58 27.69
CA VAL A 507 -29.78 -0.98 26.78
C VAL A 507 -30.43 -2.25 27.31
N THR A 508 -31.74 -2.39 27.12
CA THR A 508 -32.45 -3.64 27.36
C THR A 508 -33.57 -3.80 26.35
N VAL A 509 -33.86 -5.05 25.99
CA VAL A 509 -35.08 -5.38 25.25
C VAL A 509 -36.24 -5.59 26.22
N GLY A 510 -37.45 -5.29 25.76
CA GLY A 510 -38.69 -5.50 26.51
C GLY A 510 -39.90 -5.65 25.60
N SER A 511 -41.07 -5.84 26.21
CA SER A 511 -42.35 -5.89 25.52
C SER A 511 -43.38 -5.01 26.22
N LEU A 512 -44.18 -4.31 25.43
CA LEU A 512 -45.30 -3.50 25.89
C LEU A 512 -46.60 -4.30 25.69
N PRO A 513 -47.28 -4.70 26.78
CA PRO A 513 -48.54 -5.42 26.66
C PRO A 513 -49.61 -4.53 26.03
N GLN A 514 -50.34 -5.06 25.04
CA GLN A 514 -51.48 -4.38 24.44
C GLN A 514 -52.81 -4.93 25.00
N PRO A 515 -53.86 -4.10 25.17
CA PRO A 515 -55.17 -4.54 25.64
C PRO A 515 -55.80 -5.62 24.74
N GLU A 516 -55.58 -5.50 23.43
CA GLU A 516 -55.98 -6.48 22.42
C GLU A 516 -54.83 -6.66 21.43
N GLY A 517 -54.23 -7.86 21.38
CA GLY A 517 -53.17 -8.21 20.43
C GLY A 517 -51.87 -8.70 21.07
N PRO A 518 -50.87 -9.06 20.24
CA PRO A 518 -49.55 -9.44 20.72
C PRO A 518 -48.84 -8.24 21.35
N ALA A 519 -48.01 -8.50 22.36
CA ALA A 519 -47.18 -7.47 22.98
C ALA A 519 -46.23 -6.84 21.94
N VAL A 520 -46.00 -5.54 22.04
CA VAL A 520 -45.11 -4.81 21.13
C VAL A 520 -43.68 -4.91 21.63
N PRO A 521 -42.74 -5.45 20.84
CA PRO A 521 -41.35 -5.51 21.25
C PRO A 521 -40.71 -4.11 21.19
N VAL A 522 -40.00 -3.75 22.24
CA VAL A 522 -39.34 -2.44 22.38
C VAL A 522 -37.88 -2.56 22.81
N ALA A 523 -37.08 -1.60 22.40
CA ALA A 523 -35.75 -1.33 22.93
C ALA A 523 -35.84 -0.17 23.91
N VAL A 524 -35.18 -0.32 25.06
CA VAL A 524 -35.14 0.68 26.12
C VAL A 524 -33.70 1.11 26.29
N LEU A 525 -33.44 2.41 26.16
CA LEU A 525 -32.11 3.01 26.21
C LEU A 525 -32.02 3.96 27.41
N VAL A 526 -31.02 3.77 28.27
CA VAL A 526 -30.73 4.70 29.37
C VAL A 526 -29.79 5.79 28.87
N VAL A 527 -30.29 7.01 28.82
CA VAL A 527 -29.66 8.19 28.21
C VAL A 527 -29.51 9.34 29.23
N PRO A 528 -28.71 10.38 28.95
CA PRO A 528 -28.62 11.54 29.83
C PRO A 528 -29.97 12.25 30.01
N ALA A 529 -30.19 12.84 31.20
CA ALA A 529 -31.34 13.70 31.43
C ALA A 529 -31.33 14.89 30.46
N GLY A 530 -32.48 15.16 29.83
CA GLY A 530 -32.63 16.22 28.82
C GLY A 530 -32.45 15.76 27.37
N THR A 531 -32.15 14.47 27.13
CA THR A 531 -32.23 13.90 25.78
C THR A 531 -33.66 14.06 25.23
N PRO A 532 -33.85 14.63 24.03
CA PRO A 532 -35.17 14.77 23.41
C PRO A 532 -35.90 13.42 23.32
N GLY A 533 -37.19 13.39 23.67
CA GLY A 533 -38.02 12.17 23.64
C GLY A 533 -37.82 11.22 24.84
N ALA A 534 -36.87 11.51 25.74
CA ALA A 534 -36.59 10.64 26.89
C ALA A 534 -37.48 10.96 28.11
N HIS A 535 -37.92 9.91 28.81
CA HIS A 535 -38.73 9.97 30.02
C HIS A 535 -37.82 9.96 31.26
N ALA A 536 -37.98 10.93 32.17
CA ALA A 536 -37.17 10.99 33.39
C ALA A 536 -37.46 9.80 34.31
N LEU A 537 -36.40 9.17 34.85
CA LEU A 537 -36.50 8.06 35.81
C LEU A 537 -36.76 8.53 37.27
N GLY A 538 -37.33 9.73 37.46
CA GLY A 538 -37.59 10.35 38.76
C GLY A 538 -37.11 11.81 38.82
N GLU A 539 -37.46 12.52 39.90
CA GLU A 539 -37.18 13.98 40.05
C GLU A 539 -35.71 14.34 40.30
N ALA A 540 -34.84 13.36 40.62
CA ALA A 540 -33.46 13.60 41.07
C ALA A 540 -32.38 12.84 40.28
N GLU A 541 -32.72 12.15 39.19
CA GLU A 541 -31.76 11.34 38.44
C GLU A 541 -31.12 12.10 37.28
N SER A 542 -29.82 11.89 37.06
CA SER A 542 -29.08 12.39 35.90
C SER A 542 -29.36 11.59 34.61
N SER A 543 -30.27 10.62 34.68
CA SER A 543 -30.61 9.66 33.62
C SER A 543 -32.09 9.69 33.26
N ALA A 544 -32.37 9.46 31.98
CA ALA A 544 -33.71 9.31 31.42
C ALA A 544 -33.77 8.04 30.56
N VAL A 545 -34.97 7.64 30.16
CA VAL A 545 -35.22 6.46 29.34
C VAL A 545 -35.83 6.86 28.00
N LEU A 546 -35.18 6.45 26.93
CA LEU A 546 -35.74 6.52 25.59
C LEU A 546 -36.27 5.13 25.21
N VAL A 547 -37.52 5.06 24.73
CA VAL A 547 -38.17 3.81 24.33
C VAL A 547 -38.39 3.86 22.82
N HIS A 548 -37.94 2.81 22.14
CA HIS A 548 -38.03 2.71 20.70
C HIS A 548 -38.65 1.37 20.29
N HIS A 549 -39.34 1.32 19.15
CA HIS A 549 -39.79 0.03 18.62
C HIS A 549 -38.57 -0.86 18.33
N LEU A 550 -38.64 -2.14 18.71
CA LEU A 550 -37.50 -3.04 18.52
C LEU A 550 -37.26 -3.35 17.03
N VAL A 551 -38.34 -3.40 16.25
CA VAL A 551 -38.30 -3.79 14.82
C VAL A 551 -38.54 -2.60 13.88
N GLY A 552 -39.33 -1.61 14.30
CA GLY A 552 -39.68 -0.45 13.48
C GLY A 552 -38.78 0.76 13.78
N PRO A 553 -38.61 1.69 12.82
CA PRO A 553 -37.83 2.91 13.00
C PRO A 553 -38.57 4.01 13.78
N ASP A 554 -39.85 3.80 14.13
CA ASP A 554 -40.68 4.81 14.77
C ASP A 554 -40.48 4.85 16.29
N GLU A 555 -40.64 6.03 16.88
CA GLU A 555 -40.75 6.19 18.32
C GLU A 555 -42.06 5.57 18.81
N VAL A 556 -41.98 4.86 19.94
CA VAL A 556 -43.19 4.44 20.64
C VAL A 556 -43.72 5.70 21.34
N GLY A 557 -44.94 6.13 21.03
CA GLY A 557 -45.51 7.40 21.50
C GLY A 557 -45.60 7.54 23.03
N ASP A 558 -46.41 8.50 23.52
CA ASP A 558 -46.51 8.84 24.95
C ASP A 558 -46.91 7.61 25.80
N LEU A 559 -45.95 7.03 26.53
CA LEU A 559 -46.07 5.75 27.21
C LEU A 559 -45.33 5.77 28.55
N ASP A 560 -45.89 5.07 29.55
CA ASP A 560 -45.26 4.89 30.85
C ASP A 560 -44.20 3.77 30.78
N PRO A 561 -42.89 4.08 30.99
CA PRO A 561 -41.83 3.08 30.98
C PRO A 561 -42.02 1.96 32.01
N GLY A 562 -42.81 2.19 33.07
CA GLY A 562 -43.16 1.19 34.09
C GLY A 562 -44.01 0.03 33.56
N GLN A 563 -44.61 0.16 32.38
CA GLN A 563 -45.43 -0.89 31.76
C GLN A 563 -44.61 -1.89 30.93
N ILE A 564 -43.31 -1.64 30.74
CA ILE A 564 -42.44 -2.46 29.92
C ILE A 564 -42.04 -3.73 30.68
N LEU A 565 -42.40 -4.89 30.13
CA LEU A 565 -42.03 -6.20 30.67
C LEU A 565 -40.71 -6.66 30.04
N ARG A 566 -39.74 -7.04 30.87
CA ARG A 566 -38.46 -7.60 30.41
C ARG A 566 -38.57 -9.12 30.23
N PRO A 567 -37.85 -9.72 29.26
CA PRO A 567 -37.75 -11.18 29.16
C PRO A 567 -37.14 -11.76 30.45
N SER A 568 -37.77 -12.80 30.98
CA SER A 568 -37.30 -13.55 32.14
C SER A 568 -35.98 -14.28 31.86
N GLU A 569 -35.23 -14.64 32.91
CA GLU A 569 -34.00 -15.42 32.76
C GLU A 569 -34.26 -16.80 32.13
N GLU A 570 -35.43 -17.39 32.39
CA GLU A 570 -35.84 -18.67 31.79
C GLU A 570 -36.09 -18.51 30.28
N GLU A 571 -36.77 -17.46 29.85
CA GLU A 571 -36.95 -17.14 28.42
C GLU A 571 -35.61 -16.86 27.73
N ARG A 572 -34.70 -16.10 28.36
CA ARG A 572 -33.34 -15.85 27.85
C ARG A 572 -32.48 -17.11 27.79
N GLY A 573 -32.66 -18.02 28.76
CA GLY A 573 -31.96 -19.30 28.83
C GLY A 573 -32.45 -20.31 27.79
N ALA A 574 -33.73 -20.27 27.45
CA ALA A 574 -34.36 -21.11 26.44
C ALA A 574 -34.17 -20.58 24.99
N ALA A 575 -33.81 -19.31 24.82
CA ALA A 575 -33.55 -18.72 23.52
C ALA A 575 -32.41 -19.44 22.77
N PRO A 576 -32.52 -19.64 21.45
CA PRO A 576 -31.52 -20.40 20.68
C PRO A 576 -30.17 -19.70 20.57
N LEU A 577 -30.15 -18.37 20.71
CA LEU A 577 -28.93 -17.56 20.60
C LEU A 577 -28.42 -17.13 21.97
N GLY A 578 -27.10 -17.09 22.11
CA GLY A 578 -26.40 -16.54 23.25
C GLY A 578 -25.59 -15.30 22.88
N LEU A 579 -25.34 -14.45 23.87
CA LEU A 579 -24.56 -13.21 23.73
C LEU A 579 -23.30 -13.27 24.59
N SER A 580 -22.17 -12.87 24.04
CA SER A 580 -20.93 -12.62 24.78
C SER A 580 -20.32 -11.29 24.34
N ARG A 581 -19.73 -10.55 25.28
CA ARG A 581 -19.27 -9.18 25.07
C ARG A 581 -17.85 -8.99 25.60
N GLY A 582 -16.95 -8.51 24.75
CA GLY A 582 -15.67 -7.90 25.12
C GLY A 582 -15.75 -6.38 25.10
N ALA A 583 -14.62 -5.69 25.23
CA ALA A 583 -14.61 -4.22 25.19
C ALA A 583 -14.93 -3.66 23.79
N ASP A 584 -14.34 -4.26 22.75
CA ASP A 584 -14.36 -3.83 21.35
C ASP A 584 -14.95 -4.88 20.39
N TYR A 585 -15.39 -6.02 20.92
CA TYR A 585 -16.07 -7.07 20.16
C TYR A 585 -17.32 -7.58 20.87
N LEU A 586 -18.28 -8.06 20.08
CA LEU A 586 -19.48 -8.71 20.55
C LEU A 586 -19.76 -9.94 19.68
N ARG A 587 -19.98 -11.09 20.31
CA ARG A 587 -20.26 -12.35 19.60
C ARG A 587 -21.64 -12.88 19.98
N VAL A 588 -22.40 -13.23 18.96
CA VAL A 588 -23.64 -13.99 19.08
C VAL A 588 -23.34 -15.42 18.62
N TRP A 589 -23.75 -16.39 19.42
CA TRP A 589 -23.50 -17.80 19.15
C TRP A 589 -24.80 -18.59 19.18
N ASP A 590 -24.88 -19.62 18.34
CA ASP A 590 -25.96 -20.60 18.42
C ASP A 590 -25.68 -21.55 19.59
N ARG A 591 -26.64 -21.67 20.51
CA ARG A 591 -26.46 -22.46 21.73
C ARG A 591 -26.40 -23.96 21.48
N ALA A 592 -27.03 -24.44 20.40
CA ALA A 592 -27.09 -25.86 20.07
C ALA A 592 -25.80 -26.32 19.39
N SER A 593 -25.28 -25.57 18.41
CA SER A 593 -24.03 -25.88 17.71
C SER A 593 -22.77 -25.37 18.42
N GLN A 594 -22.91 -24.38 19.31
CA GLN A 594 -21.81 -23.63 19.92
C GLN A 594 -20.96 -22.83 18.91
N GLU A 595 -21.49 -22.58 17.72
CA GLU A 595 -20.80 -21.80 16.69
C GLU A 595 -21.15 -20.31 16.79
N VAL A 596 -20.19 -19.44 16.43
CA VAL A 596 -20.42 -18.00 16.35
C VAL A 596 -21.18 -17.70 15.07
N VAL A 597 -22.42 -17.21 15.20
CA VAL A 597 -23.28 -16.84 14.06
C VAL A 597 -23.12 -15.37 13.65
N ALA A 598 -22.67 -14.51 14.57
CA ALA A 598 -22.34 -13.12 14.28
C ALA A 598 -21.21 -12.63 15.17
N ALA A 599 -20.23 -11.94 14.58
CA ALA A 599 -19.16 -11.26 15.29
C ALA A 599 -19.15 -9.79 14.88
N LEU A 600 -19.50 -8.91 15.82
CA LEU A 600 -19.48 -7.48 15.63
C LEU A 600 -18.17 -6.93 16.18
N ILE A 601 -17.56 -6.05 15.40
CA ILE A 601 -16.37 -5.31 15.79
C ILE A 601 -16.72 -3.83 15.63
N SER A 602 -16.28 -3.01 16.57
CA SER A 602 -16.47 -1.55 16.49
C SER A 602 -15.13 -0.85 16.64
N ASP A 603 -15.02 0.29 15.97
CA ASP A 603 -13.95 1.28 16.14
C ASP A 603 -14.10 2.08 17.45
N THR A 604 -15.23 1.93 18.14
CA THR A 604 -15.51 2.54 19.44
C THR A 604 -15.95 1.47 20.45
N PRO A 605 -15.61 1.57 21.75
CA PRO A 605 -16.03 0.57 22.72
C PRO A 605 -17.56 0.44 22.83
N PHE A 606 -18.04 -0.79 23.03
CA PHE A 606 -19.45 -1.03 23.32
C PHE A 606 -19.78 -0.59 24.74
N THR A 607 -20.73 0.35 24.89
CA THR A 607 -21.19 0.80 26.21
C THR A 607 -22.22 -0.15 26.81
N ALA A 608 -23.11 -0.72 25.98
CA ALA A 608 -24.10 -1.69 26.40
C ALA A 608 -24.57 -2.57 25.24
N ALA A 609 -25.10 -3.76 25.56
CA ALA A 609 -25.77 -4.62 24.60
C ALA A 609 -26.79 -5.55 25.27
N ASP A 610 -27.87 -5.88 24.58
CA ASP A 610 -28.86 -6.88 24.99
C ASP A 610 -29.40 -7.64 23.77
N LEU A 611 -29.79 -8.90 23.95
CA LEU A 611 -30.26 -9.77 22.87
C LEU A 611 -31.68 -10.26 23.17
N SER A 612 -32.61 -10.04 22.24
CA SER A 612 -33.96 -10.56 22.36
C SER A 612 -34.02 -12.07 22.11
N PRO A 613 -35.01 -12.78 22.71
CA PRO A 613 -35.24 -14.20 22.42
C PRO A 613 -35.44 -14.49 20.92
N ASP A 614 -35.98 -13.53 20.17
CA ASP A 614 -36.21 -13.61 18.72
C ASP A 614 -34.97 -13.26 17.88
N GLY A 615 -33.80 -13.09 18.49
CA GLY A 615 -32.54 -12.84 17.81
C GLY A 615 -32.34 -11.41 17.33
N ILE A 616 -32.95 -10.41 17.99
CA ILE A 616 -32.67 -9.00 17.74
C ILE A 616 -31.68 -8.50 18.78
N LEU A 617 -30.50 -8.11 18.31
CA LEU A 617 -29.42 -7.58 19.10
C LEU A 617 -29.54 -6.04 19.15
N VAL A 618 -29.67 -5.47 20.34
CA VAL A 618 -29.57 -4.03 20.58
C VAL A 618 -28.18 -3.73 21.11
N VAL A 619 -27.45 -2.82 20.47
CA VAL A 619 -26.11 -2.40 20.91
C VAL A 619 -26.04 -0.89 21.05
N ALA A 620 -25.23 -0.43 22.00
CA ALA A 620 -24.90 0.96 22.19
C ALA A 620 -23.37 1.17 22.19
N THR A 621 -22.99 2.30 21.61
CA THR A 621 -21.62 2.83 21.55
C THR A 621 -21.67 4.32 21.87
N GLU A 622 -20.52 4.99 21.89
CA GLU A 622 -20.49 6.46 22.02
C GLU A 622 -21.23 7.19 20.88
N ARG A 623 -21.38 6.54 19.72
CA ARG A 623 -22.08 7.07 18.54
C ARG A 623 -23.60 6.96 18.64
N GLY A 624 -24.09 6.17 19.59
CA GLY A 624 -25.52 5.94 19.82
C GLY A 624 -25.89 4.47 19.84
N ALA A 625 -27.17 4.20 19.55
CA ALA A 625 -27.77 2.88 19.68
C ALA A 625 -28.32 2.37 18.35
N LYS A 626 -28.27 1.05 18.14
CA LYS A 626 -28.81 0.40 16.95
C LYS A 626 -29.37 -0.98 17.28
N ALA A 627 -30.34 -1.43 16.47
CA ALA A 627 -30.86 -2.79 16.52
C ALA A 627 -30.50 -3.56 15.25
N LEU A 628 -30.07 -4.80 15.44
CA LEU A 628 -29.59 -5.70 14.40
C LEU A 628 -30.38 -7.01 14.50
N ARG A 629 -31.02 -7.43 13.42
CA ARG A 629 -31.61 -8.77 13.35
C ARG A 629 -30.52 -9.76 12.99
N ILE A 630 -30.17 -10.63 13.91
CA ILE A 630 -29.20 -11.70 13.67
C ILE A 630 -29.83 -12.73 12.75
N ARG A 631 -29.12 -13.09 11.68
CA ARG A 631 -29.52 -14.16 10.77
C ARG A 631 -28.59 -15.33 11.06
N PRO A 632 -29.12 -16.51 11.42
CA PRO A 632 -28.27 -17.69 11.55
C PRO A 632 -27.58 -17.92 10.21
N ALA A 633 -26.27 -18.16 10.25
CA ALA A 633 -25.53 -18.49 9.05
C ALA A 633 -26.24 -19.66 8.35
N GLY A 634 -26.62 -19.49 7.08
CA GLY A 634 -26.91 -20.64 6.24
C GLY A 634 -25.71 -21.59 6.28
N PRO A 635 -25.89 -22.90 6.04
CA PRO A 635 -24.78 -23.86 6.09
C PRO A 635 -23.70 -23.42 5.07
N ALA A 636 -22.69 -22.70 5.56
CA ALA A 636 -21.61 -22.20 4.73
C ALA A 636 -20.59 -23.32 4.54
N ILE A 637 -20.34 -23.60 3.26
CA ILE A 637 -19.37 -24.55 2.76
C ILE A 637 -18.00 -24.18 3.34
N ALA A 638 -17.39 -25.12 4.04
CA ALA A 638 -16.00 -25.04 4.46
C ALA A 638 -15.09 -24.81 3.25
N SER A 639 -14.37 -23.68 3.22
CA SER A 639 -13.06 -23.49 2.57
C SER A 639 -12.42 -22.22 3.08
#